data_AF-A0A550BYJ0-F1
#
_entry.id   AF-A0A550BYJ0-F1
#
_cell.length_a   1.000
_cell.length_b   1.000
_cell.length_c   1.000
_cell.angle_alpha   90.00
_cell.angle_beta   90.00
_cell.angle_gamma   90.00
#
_symmetry.space_group_name_H-M   'P 1'
#
loop_
_entity.id
_entity.type
_entity.pdbx_description
1 polymer ?
#
loop_
_entity_poly.entity_id
_entity_poly.type
_entity_poly.pdbx_seq_one_letter_code
_entity_poly.pdbx_strand_id
1 'polypeptide(L)'
;MVTGLTYVVTICAYSLRAAASAPSGPWDDFNYAPASRTVYPTSVYETSGDVSNVGSLVSSDSGPATLSAGSWLTLDFGKEVGGVISLNLDAVDSEDVSIALAFTESSLFVNPTLSDDSAASATNMSTDGVLAIPAPLSTGLWTQPILYQRGGFRYLTISLTTGDSVSISNVTCDITFMPHVDDLRDYTGYFYAPDPSSEDQDLLSKIWYAGAYTIQTNIIAADSGRTKQYESWNNSGIIAETGPVLVDGAKRDRTVWPGDMGISGPAAFVSLNDLVSVRNSLDEMFLLQNASNGGLPYCGPLISKGSGISDTYHEWTLVGAYNYWLHSGDTDWITTKWDQYVAAVAYLTAKVDSDVGLLNATGSTDWGRLGGGGFSIAPNALYYKVLLNSADIATALGDADIADGWLEDAASLKAVINDALWDDDAGLFLDNTTTTSLHPQDGNSLAVWFNATADDRKTRISEGLTLNWVEVGAVAPELPDTVAPFAGSMEVHAHFAAGEAERALDLIRLQWGWMLTTNTSVESTFLEGYTSNGSLLYVLSFLVALNLVDTLPYRYRGYAGYDNDPTYTSHSHGWSTGPTPALTTYVLGLTMTEPGGQAFRVEPQTAGLPEAEGGFETPLGWFGVSWAVGDDGAGFELNVTAPEGTRGVAVLPVDGDVTVDGEMVSAVGREVELAGGTHVVSVSSA
;
A
#
# COMPACT_ATOMS: atom_id res chain seq x y z
N MET A 1 -62.14 4.37 27.62
CA MET A 1 -60.87 5.11 27.54
C MET A 1 -59.85 4.38 28.40
N VAL A 2 -59.06 3.48 27.79
CA VAL A 2 -57.62 3.24 28.07
C VAL A 2 -57.11 2.49 26.85
N THR A 3 -56.10 3.07 26.22
CA THR A 3 -55.34 2.61 25.05
C THR A 3 -54.40 1.45 25.42
N GLY A 4 -54.43 0.35 24.66
CA GLY A 4 -53.44 -0.72 24.72
C GLY A 4 -52.47 -0.62 23.53
N LEU A 5 -51.26 -0.14 23.79
CA LEU A 5 -50.17 -0.08 22.83
C LEU A 5 -49.54 -1.48 22.72
N THR A 6 -49.49 -2.04 21.51
CA THR A 6 -48.80 -3.32 21.27
C THR A 6 -47.40 -2.99 20.76
N TYR A 7 -46.38 -3.24 21.58
CA TYR A 7 -44.98 -3.17 21.15
C TYR A 7 -44.68 -4.41 20.30
N VAL A 8 -44.39 -4.21 19.02
CA VAL A 8 -43.72 -5.21 18.17
C VAL A 8 -42.22 -5.06 18.46
N VAL A 9 -41.66 -6.04 19.15
CA VAL A 9 -40.20 -6.15 19.33
C VAL A 9 -39.65 -6.83 18.07
N THR A 10 -39.04 -6.03 17.19
CA THR A 10 -38.19 -6.56 16.11
C THR A 10 -36.93 -7.12 16.76
N ILE A 11 -36.80 -8.45 16.79
CA ILE A 11 -35.56 -9.11 17.19
C ILE A 11 -34.63 -9.04 15.99
N CYS A 12 -33.68 -8.10 15.99
CA CYS A 12 -32.52 -8.16 15.10
C CYS A 12 -31.71 -9.41 15.48
N ALA A 13 -31.74 -10.41 14.62
CA ALA A 13 -30.82 -11.53 14.71
C ALA A 13 -29.43 -11.04 14.30
N TYR A 14 -28.62 -10.66 15.28
CA TYR A 14 -27.17 -10.63 15.09
C TYR A 14 -26.72 -12.08 14.98
N SER A 15 -26.56 -12.59 13.76
CA SER A 15 -25.70 -13.74 13.52
C SER A 15 -24.30 -13.33 13.95
N LEU A 16 -23.80 -13.93 15.04
CA LEU A 16 -22.37 -13.94 15.37
C LEU A 16 -21.66 -14.58 14.17
N ARG A 17 -21.22 -13.77 13.21
CA ARG A 17 -20.28 -14.18 12.17
C ARG A 17 -18.94 -14.30 12.88
N ALA A 18 -18.44 -15.53 13.01
CA ALA A 18 -17.09 -15.74 13.50
C ALA A 18 -16.14 -15.25 12.41
N ALA A 19 -15.35 -14.22 12.71
CA ALA A 19 -14.20 -13.88 11.87
C ALA A 19 -13.32 -15.13 11.75
N ALA A 20 -12.89 -15.46 10.54
CA ALA A 20 -12.07 -16.62 10.26
C ALA A 20 -10.66 -16.15 9.90
N SER A 21 -9.71 -16.45 10.78
CA SER A 21 -8.27 -16.37 10.46
C SER A 21 -7.97 -17.17 9.20
N ALA A 22 -6.96 -16.74 8.45
CA ALA A 22 -6.38 -17.55 7.38
C ALA A 22 -6.03 -18.95 7.93
N PRO A 23 -6.27 -20.03 7.16
CA PRO A 23 -5.86 -21.36 7.56
C PRO A 23 -4.34 -21.43 7.77
N SER A 24 -3.91 -22.27 8.72
CA SER A 24 -2.48 -22.51 8.96
C SER A 24 -1.87 -23.32 7.82
N GLY A 25 -0.64 -22.99 7.43
CA GLY A 25 0.07 -23.69 6.36
C GLY A 25 1.54 -23.30 6.26
N PRO A 26 2.27 -23.81 5.26
CA PRO A 26 3.68 -23.46 5.05
C PRO A 26 3.93 -21.95 4.91
N TRP A 27 2.93 -21.22 4.42
CA TRP A 27 2.97 -19.76 4.26
C TRP A 27 3.07 -18.98 5.58
N ASP A 28 2.76 -19.59 6.72
CA ASP A 28 2.88 -18.95 8.04
C ASP A 28 4.33 -18.52 8.36
N ASP A 29 5.32 -19.19 7.74
CA ASP A 29 6.74 -18.87 7.85
C ASP A 29 7.11 -17.53 7.18
N PHE A 30 6.28 -17.03 6.27
CA PHE A 30 6.50 -15.76 5.56
C PHE A 30 5.80 -14.57 6.21
N ASN A 31 4.96 -14.80 7.24
CA ASN A 31 4.28 -13.72 7.93
C ASN A 31 5.27 -12.92 8.81
N TYR A 32 5.58 -11.70 8.39
CA TYR A 32 6.49 -10.79 9.08
C TYR A 32 5.88 -10.14 10.34
N ALA A 33 4.58 -10.26 10.61
CA ALA A 33 3.96 -9.68 11.80
C ALA A 33 4.54 -10.28 13.09
N PRO A 34 4.85 -9.47 14.12
CA PRO A 34 5.37 -9.99 15.38
C PRO A 34 4.29 -10.73 16.18
N ALA A 35 4.68 -11.83 16.83
CA ALA A 35 3.77 -12.64 17.67
C ALA A 35 3.39 -11.98 19.01
N SER A 36 3.97 -10.81 19.31
CA SER A 36 3.73 -10.03 20.53
C SER A 36 3.84 -8.55 20.19
N ARG A 37 3.04 -7.71 20.86
CA ARG A 37 3.19 -6.25 20.76
C ARG A 37 4.49 -5.75 21.36
N THR A 38 5.03 -6.43 22.36
CA THR A 38 6.37 -6.11 22.88
C THR A 38 7.39 -7.00 22.18
N VAL A 39 8.28 -6.39 21.42
CA VAL A 39 9.35 -7.07 20.67
C VAL A 39 10.73 -6.73 21.21
N TYR A 40 11.65 -7.67 21.07
CA TYR A 40 13.06 -7.52 21.43
C TYR A 40 13.91 -7.42 20.16
N PRO A 41 15.06 -6.74 20.22
CA PRO A 41 16.07 -6.88 19.19
C PRO A 41 16.49 -8.34 19.03
N THR A 42 16.77 -8.76 17.80
CA THR A 42 17.14 -10.14 17.48
C THR A 42 18.65 -10.33 17.43
N SER A 43 19.39 -9.24 17.17
CA SER A 43 20.86 -9.27 17.15
C SER A 43 21.49 -7.93 17.53
N VAL A 44 22.80 -7.96 17.77
CA VAL A 44 23.62 -6.76 17.93
C VAL A 44 24.26 -6.48 16.58
N TYR A 45 23.96 -5.33 15.99
CA TYR A 45 24.47 -4.94 14.68
C TYR A 45 25.93 -4.46 14.76
N GLU A 46 26.19 -3.50 15.64
CA GLU A 46 27.52 -2.91 15.80
C GLU A 46 27.73 -2.38 17.22
N THR A 47 29.00 -2.33 17.66
CA THR A 47 29.41 -1.64 18.88
C THR A 47 30.65 -0.81 18.62
N SER A 48 30.75 0.34 19.30
CA SER A 48 31.95 1.18 19.30
C SER A 48 32.30 1.58 20.73
N GLY A 49 33.60 1.61 21.03
CA GLY A 49 34.11 1.87 22.38
C GLY A 49 34.15 0.60 23.23
N ASP A 50 34.04 0.78 24.54
CA ASP A 50 34.07 -0.29 25.53
C ASP A 50 32.63 -0.60 25.99
N VAL A 51 32.04 -1.61 25.36
CA VAL A 51 30.72 -2.15 25.69
C VAL A 51 30.88 -3.60 26.13
N SER A 52 30.48 -3.90 27.36
CA SER A 52 30.56 -5.26 27.91
C SER A 52 29.20 -5.94 27.93
N ASN A 53 29.20 -7.27 27.74
CA ASN A 53 28.01 -8.12 27.79
C ASN A 53 26.89 -7.73 26.80
N VAL A 54 27.19 -7.07 25.68
CA VAL A 54 26.17 -6.54 24.73
C VAL A 54 25.18 -7.60 24.20
N GLY A 55 25.60 -8.86 24.08
CA GLY A 55 24.73 -9.97 23.70
C GLY A 55 23.59 -10.24 24.69
N SER A 56 23.57 -9.55 25.83
CA SER A 56 22.48 -9.59 26.79
C SER A 56 21.32 -8.65 26.48
N LEU A 57 21.40 -7.86 25.41
CA LEU A 57 20.32 -6.94 25.00
C LEU A 57 19.33 -7.54 24.00
N VAL A 58 19.57 -8.76 23.51
CA VAL A 58 18.76 -9.42 22.47
C VAL A 58 17.78 -10.46 23.02
N SER A 59 17.54 -10.46 24.34
CA SER A 59 16.56 -11.36 24.97
C SER A 59 16.02 -10.78 26.28
N SER A 60 14.86 -11.29 26.73
CA SER A 60 14.22 -10.89 27.99
C SER A 60 14.96 -11.35 29.26
N ASP A 61 15.78 -12.41 29.15
CA ASP A 61 16.30 -13.17 30.30
C ASP A 61 17.81 -12.99 30.52
N SER A 62 18.39 -11.95 29.93
CA SER A 62 19.83 -11.73 29.94
C SER A 62 20.23 -10.53 30.81
N GLY A 63 21.40 -10.62 31.46
CA GLY A 63 21.89 -9.62 32.42
C GLY A 63 22.16 -8.24 31.82
N PRO A 64 22.69 -7.28 32.57
CA PRO A 64 22.96 -5.95 32.04
C PRO A 64 24.13 -5.93 31.04
N ALA A 65 24.03 -5.09 30.02
CA ALA A 65 25.16 -4.64 29.21
C ALA A 65 25.64 -3.29 29.73
N THR A 66 26.95 -3.08 29.80
CA THR A 66 27.54 -1.83 30.34
C THR A 66 28.27 -1.09 29.24
N LEU A 67 27.92 0.19 29.06
CA LEU A 67 28.60 1.13 28.17
C LEU A 67 29.51 2.03 29.01
N SER A 68 30.80 2.08 28.66
CA SER A 68 31.77 3.02 29.22
C SER A 68 31.80 4.34 28.43
N ALA A 69 32.37 5.40 29.00
CA ALA A 69 32.44 6.74 28.39
C ALA A 69 32.82 6.73 26.90
N GLY A 70 32.01 7.41 26.07
CA GLY A 70 32.22 7.52 24.62
C GLY A 70 31.81 6.28 23.81
N SER A 71 31.15 5.30 24.44
CA SER A 71 30.71 4.08 23.77
C SER A 71 29.26 4.16 23.31
N TRP A 72 28.95 3.41 22.27
CA TRP A 72 27.60 3.22 21.73
C TRP A 72 27.45 1.82 21.15
N LEU A 73 26.20 1.39 20.99
CA LEU A 73 25.85 0.11 20.37
C LEU A 73 24.60 0.28 19.50
N THR A 74 24.49 -0.54 18.46
CA THR A 74 23.30 -0.63 17.61
C THR A 74 22.68 -2.01 17.71
N LEU A 75 21.38 -2.04 17.95
CA LEU A 75 20.55 -3.24 18.03
C LEU A 75 19.75 -3.37 16.73
N ASP A 76 19.67 -4.59 16.19
CA ASP A 76 18.88 -4.92 15.01
C ASP A 76 17.64 -5.72 15.43
N PHE A 77 16.45 -5.24 15.08
CA PHE A 77 15.19 -5.94 15.30
C PHE A 77 14.93 -7.06 14.27
N GLY A 78 15.75 -7.14 13.22
CA GLY A 78 15.72 -8.14 12.15
C GLY A 78 14.68 -7.85 11.06
N LYS A 79 13.78 -6.91 11.31
CA LYS A 79 12.71 -6.46 10.41
C LYS A 79 12.27 -5.06 10.81
N GLU A 80 11.47 -4.43 9.96
CA GLU A 80 10.82 -3.17 10.25
C GLU A 80 9.92 -3.30 11.50
N VAL A 81 10.05 -2.38 12.44
CA VAL A 81 9.23 -2.26 13.65
C VAL A 81 8.83 -0.79 13.88
N GLY A 82 7.88 -0.55 14.77
CA GLY A 82 7.37 0.80 14.99
C GLY A 82 6.65 0.94 16.32
N GLY A 83 7.12 1.86 17.16
CA GLY A 83 6.45 2.18 18.41
C GLY A 83 7.35 2.83 19.47
N VAL A 84 7.16 2.40 20.71
CA VAL A 84 7.73 3.01 21.92
C VAL A 84 8.85 2.15 22.47
N ILE A 85 10.03 2.74 22.69
CA ILE A 85 11.15 2.06 23.33
C ILE A 85 11.00 2.06 24.85
N SER A 86 11.26 0.92 25.47
CA SER A 86 11.48 0.78 26.91
C SER A 86 12.83 0.11 27.17
N LEU A 87 13.51 0.51 28.25
CA LEU A 87 14.76 -0.12 28.70
C LEU A 87 14.93 0.05 30.21
N ASN A 88 15.60 -0.91 30.86
CA ASN A 88 16.01 -0.79 32.25
C ASN A 88 17.36 -0.08 32.35
N LEU A 89 17.45 0.90 33.25
CA LEU A 89 18.69 1.51 33.72
C LEU A 89 19.13 0.77 35.00
N ASP A 90 20.00 -0.22 34.86
CA ASP A 90 20.38 -1.11 35.97
C ASP A 90 21.42 -0.46 36.90
N ALA A 91 22.34 0.32 36.35
CA ALA A 91 23.34 1.07 37.11
C ALA A 91 23.72 2.35 36.39
N VAL A 92 23.83 3.44 37.16
CA VAL A 92 24.20 4.78 36.68
C VAL A 92 25.35 5.27 37.58
N ASP A 93 26.53 5.50 37.01
CA ASP A 93 27.76 5.70 37.80
C ASP A 93 27.86 7.09 38.43
N SER A 94 27.26 8.11 37.81
CA SER A 94 27.33 9.50 38.27
C SER A 94 26.07 10.33 37.88
N GLU A 95 25.87 11.48 38.53
CA GLU A 95 24.71 12.35 38.31
C GLU A 95 24.68 13.03 36.94
N ASP A 96 25.79 13.07 36.22
CA ASP A 96 25.93 13.67 34.88
C ASP A 96 25.75 12.65 33.74
N VAL A 97 25.52 11.36 34.06
CA VAL A 97 25.25 10.35 33.05
C VAL A 97 24.01 10.71 32.23
N SER A 98 24.14 10.70 30.91
CA SER A 98 23.03 10.84 29.96
C SER A 98 23.23 9.90 28.79
N ILE A 99 22.13 9.47 28.18
CA ILE A 99 22.16 8.63 26.98
C ILE A 99 21.32 9.25 25.86
N ALA A 100 21.51 8.77 24.64
CA ALA A 100 20.70 9.17 23.49
C ALA A 100 20.31 7.97 22.64
N LEU A 101 19.13 8.06 22.00
CA LEU A 101 18.61 7.06 21.07
C LEU A 101 18.57 7.62 19.65
N ALA A 102 19.11 6.86 18.69
CA ALA A 102 19.02 7.13 17.26
C ALA A 102 18.34 5.95 16.55
N PHE A 103 17.56 6.23 15.51
CA PHE A 103 16.69 5.26 14.86
C PHE A 103 16.88 5.30 13.34
N THR A 104 17.07 4.14 12.72
CA THR A 104 17.23 4.05 11.26
C THR A 104 16.51 2.83 10.70
N GLU A 105 15.94 2.95 9.51
CA GLU A 105 15.37 1.86 8.72
C GLU A 105 16.51 1.11 7.97
N SER A 106 17.42 1.83 7.31
CA SER A 106 18.53 1.23 6.57
C SER A 106 19.78 1.00 7.43
N SER A 107 20.44 -0.13 7.22
CA SER A 107 21.76 -0.41 7.81
C SER A 107 22.85 0.60 7.37
N LEU A 108 22.65 1.25 6.22
CA LEU A 108 23.59 2.21 5.62
C LEU A 108 23.67 3.53 6.38
N PHE A 109 22.66 3.86 7.20
CA PHE A 109 22.55 5.16 7.87
C PHE A 109 22.68 5.08 9.38
N VAL A 110 22.95 3.89 9.93
CA VAL A 110 23.21 3.68 11.36
C VAL A 110 24.23 4.72 11.86
N ASN A 111 23.80 5.53 12.82
CA ASN A 111 24.59 6.65 13.33
C ASN A 111 24.34 6.83 14.84
N PRO A 112 25.38 7.09 15.65
CA PRO A 112 25.22 7.33 17.09
C PRO A 112 24.67 8.71 17.47
N THR A 113 24.56 9.62 16.49
CA THR A 113 24.23 11.04 16.69
C THR A 113 23.09 11.54 15.81
N LEU A 114 22.58 10.72 14.89
CA LEU A 114 21.53 11.10 13.93
C LEU A 114 20.56 9.92 13.75
N SER A 115 19.27 10.21 13.71
CA SER A 115 18.22 9.29 13.25
C SER A 115 17.91 9.59 11.79
N ASP A 116 17.22 8.66 11.13
CA ASP A 116 16.59 8.95 9.85
C ASP A 116 15.64 10.15 9.98
N ASP A 117 15.74 11.07 9.03
CA ASP A 117 14.92 12.26 9.00
C ASP A 117 13.46 11.91 8.67
N SER A 118 12.53 12.48 9.41
CA SER A 118 11.10 12.22 9.25
C SER A 118 10.22 13.45 9.40
N ALA A 119 10.76 14.54 9.95
CA ALA A 119 10.07 15.82 10.10
C ALA A 119 10.24 16.72 8.86
N ALA A 120 11.45 16.77 8.31
CA ALA A 120 11.81 17.39 7.04
C ALA A 120 13.13 16.77 6.56
N SER A 121 13.39 16.86 5.26
CA SER A 121 14.67 16.43 4.71
C SER A 121 15.77 17.47 4.92
N ALA A 122 17.01 17.03 5.11
CA ALA A 122 18.16 17.91 5.10
C ALA A 122 19.40 17.25 4.46
N THR A 123 20.20 18.01 3.72
CA THR A 123 21.43 17.50 3.06
C THR A 123 22.42 16.85 4.02
N ASN A 124 22.39 17.21 5.31
CA ASN A 124 23.23 16.63 6.36
C ASN A 124 22.50 15.60 7.22
N MET A 125 21.26 15.23 6.89
CA MET A 125 20.44 14.19 7.52
C MET A 125 20.30 14.43 9.02
N SER A 126 20.05 15.68 9.42
CA SER A 126 20.16 16.12 10.81
C SER A 126 18.92 16.78 11.37
N THR A 127 17.81 16.74 10.65
CA THR A 127 16.57 17.39 11.05
C THR A 127 16.03 16.76 12.33
N ASP A 128 16.00 15.43 12.40
CA ASP A 128 15.45 14.70 13.53
C ASP A 128 16.45 14.58 14.69
N GLY A 129 17.74 14.40 14.40
CA GLY A 129 18.79 14.22 15.40
C GLY A 129 18.57 12.97 16.26
N VAL A 130 18.78 13.08 17.58
CA VAL A 130 18.58 11.98 18.55
C VAL A 130 17.48 12.29 19.55
N LEU A 131 16.90 11.25 20.14
CA LEU A 131 16.12 11.39 21.36
C LEU A 131 17.06 11.38 22.56
N ALA A 132 17.29 12.55 23.14
CA ALA A 132 18.11 12.69 24.34
C ALA A 132 17.36 12.22 25.59
N ILE A 133 18.05 11.44 26.43
CA ILE A 133 17.62 11.04 27.78
C ILE A 133 18.56 11.73 28.76
N PRO A 134 18.22 12.95 29.21
CA PRO A 134 19.15 13.82 29.91
C PRO A 134 19.42 13.35 31.34
N ALA A 135 20.57 13.74 31.84
CA ALA A 135 20.95 13.60 33.24
C ALA A 135 20.04 14.44 34.17
N PRO A 136 19.84 14.04 35.44
CA PRO A 136 20.31 12.78 36.02
C PRO A 136 19.42 11.60 35.64
N LEU A 137 20.01 10.47 35.25
CA LEU A 137 19.30 9.22 35.06
C LEU A 137 18.97 8.57 36.40
N SER A 138 17.77 7.98 36.50
CA SER A 138 17.34 7.18 37.66
C SER A 138 17.34 5.70 37.30
N THR A 139 17.84 4.85 38.20
CA THR A 139 17.78 3.40 38.00
C THR A 139 16.34 2.91 37.95
N GLY A 140 16.06 1.92 37.11
CA GLY A 140 14.73 1.34 36.91
C GLY A 140 14.27 1.40 35.45
N LEU A 141 13.00 1.08 35.22
CA LEU A 141 12.40 1.11 33.88
C LEU A 141 12.28 2.57 33.39
N TRP A 142 12.85 2.84 32.22
CA TRP A 142 12.61 4.04 31.45
C TRP A 142 11.79 3.68 30.21
N THR A 143 10.76 4.48 29.93
CA THR A 143 9.92 4.34 28.74
C THR A 143 9.90 5.66 27.98
N GLN A 144 10.08 5.56 26.67
CA GLN A 144 10.05 6.69 25.75
C GLN A 144 8.69 7.42 25.83
N PRO A 145 8.68 8.76 25.89
CA PRO A 145 7.43 9.51 25.78
C PRO A 145 6.75 9.23 24.43
N ILE A 146 5.46 8.89 24.45
CA ILE A 146 4.71 8.46 23.26
C ILE A 146 4.79 9.44 22.08
N LEU A 147 4.88 10.76 22.35
CA LEU A 147 5.00 11.76 21.28
C LEU A 147 6.30 11.63 20.47
N TYR A 148 7.34 11.04 21.05
CA TYR A 148 8.61 10.74 20.39
C TYR A 148 8.68 9.30 19.88
N GLN A 149 7.59 8.53 19.86
CA GLN A 149 7.58 7.21 19.23
C GLN A 149 8.16 7.27 17.81
N ARG A 150 8.77 6.18 17.35
CA ARG A 150 9.18 6.03 15.95
C ARG A 150 8.20 5.12 15.25
N GLY A 151 7.63 5.59 14.15
CA GLY A 151 6.62 4.81 13.43
C GLY A 151 7.22 3.71 12.58
N GLY A 152 8.42 3.92 12.03
CA GLY A 152 9.23 2.91 11.35
C GLY A 152 10.71 3.04 11.73
N PHE A 153 11.35 1.92 12.01
CA PHE A 153 12.80 1.70 12.14
C PHE A 153 13.09 0.19 12.22
N ARG A 154 14.32 -0.21 11.88
CA ARG A 154 14.85 -1.56 12.14
C ARG A 154 16.01 -1.55 13.13
N TYR A 155 16.80 -0.48 13.12
CA TYR A 155 18.00 -0.33 13.92
C TYR A 155 17.82 0.74 14.99
N LEU A 156 18.20 0.40 16.22
CA LEU A 156 18.22 1.31 17.37
C LEU A 156 19.65 1.46 17.88
N THR A 157 20.18 2.68 17.78
CA THR A 157 21.49 3.04 18.35
C THR A 157 21.31 3.66 19.72
N ILE A 158 22.03 3.14 20.72
CA ILE A 158 22.07 3.67 22.09
C ILE A 158 23.48 4.17 22.38
N SER A 159 23.60 5.46 22.68
CA SER A 159 24.87 6.14 22.92
C SER A 159 24.97 6.66 24.35
N LEU A 160 26.10 6.42 25.03
CA LEU A 160 26.44 7.14 26.26
C LEU A 160 27.00 8.51 25.90
N THR A 161 26.21 9.57 26.14
CA THR A 161 26.54 10.93 25.70
C THR A 161 27.36 11.71 26.71
N THR A 162 27.18 11.45 28.00
CA THR A 162 27.96 12.07 29.09
C THR A 162 28.03 11.09 30.26
N GLY A 163 29.06 11.20 31.11
CA GLY A 163 29.29 10.33 32.26
C GLY A 163 30.24 9.16 31.98
N ASP A 164 30.65 8.48 33.05
CA ASP A 164 31.70 7.44 33.00
C ASP A 164 31.17 6.07 32.56
N SER A 165 30.00 5.66 33.06
CA SER A 165 29.42 4.35 32.74
C SER A 165 27.90 4.29 32.99
N VAL A 166 27.19 3.52 32.17
CA VAL A 166 25.79 3.14 32.36
C VAL A 166 25.58 1.66 32.05
N SER A 167 24.77 0.98 32.84
CA SER A 167 24.35 -0.41 32.58
C SER A 167 22.87 -0.45 32.23
N ILE A 168 22.54 -1.17 31.15
CA ILE A 168 21.18 -1.29 30.62
C ILE A 168 20.79 -2.74 30.35
N SER A 169 19.50 -3.04 30.43
CA SER A 169 18.91 -4.35 30.07
C SER A 169 17.48 -4.18 29.56
N ASN A 170 16.87 -5.28 29.10
CA ASN A 170 15.46 -5.33 28.69
C ASN A 170 15.06 -4.21 27.71
N VAL A 171 15.85 -4.05 26.64
CA VAL A 171 15.53 -3.10 25.57
C VAL A 171 14.42 -3.70 24.72
N THR A 172 13.26 -3.05 24.68
CA THR A 172 12.08 -3.50 23.93
C THR A 172 11.50 -2.39 23.10
N CYS A 173 10.75 -2.76 22.06
CA CYS A 173 9.82 -1.88 21.36
C CYS A 173 8.39 -2.38 21.59
N ASP A 174 7.53 -1.51 22.12
CA ASP A 174 6.08 -1.74 22.18
C ASP A 174 5.44 -1.20 20.89
N ILE A 175 4.98 -2.13 20.05
CA ILE A 175 4.42 -1.88 18.73
C ILE A 175 3.12 -1.07 18.81
N THR A 176 3.06 0.04 18.08
CA THR A 176 1.92 0.98 18.08
C THR A 176 1.07 0.96 16.81
N PHE A 177 1.56 0.32 15.74
CA PHE A 177 0.76 0.14 14.53
C PHE A 177 -0.36 -0.89 14.74
N MET A 178 -1.35 -0.81 13.86
CA MET A 178 -2.60 -1.57 13.87
C MET A 178 -3.21 -1.65 15.29
N PRO A 179 -3.53 -0.52 15.94
CA PRO A 179 -3.78 -0.45 17.38
C PRO A 179 -5.07 -1.14 17.86
N HIS A 180 -5.92 -1.59 16.93
CA HIS A 180 -7.24 -2.15 17.20
C HIS A 180 -7.28 -3.69 17.13
N VAL A 181 -6.15 -4.34 16.83
CA VAL A 181 -6.02 -5.80 16.73
C VAL A 181 -5.04 -6.31 17.79
N ASP A 182 -5.43 -7.29 18.60
CA ASP A 182 -4.54 -7.81 19.66
C ASP A 182 -3.43 -8.73 19.10
N ASP A 183 -3.80 -9.68 18.23
CA ASP A 183 -2.88 -10.59 17.57
C ASP A 183 -2.54 -10.09 16.16
N LEU A 184 -1.34 -9.52 16.02
CA LEU A 184 -0.89 -8.97 14.74
C LEU A 184 -0.64 -10.05 13.68
N ARG A 185 -0.58 -11.34 14.04
CA ARG A 185 -0.41 -12.44 13.09
C ARG A 185 -1.74 -13.01 12.60
N ASP A 186 -2.87 -12.54 13.13
CA ASP A 186 -4.21 -12.98 12.77
C ASP A 186 -4.67 -12.38 11.42
N TYR A 187 -3.93 -12.71 10.36
CA TYR A 187 -4.27 -12.31 9.00
C TYR A 187 -5.51 -13.07 8.56
N THR A 188 -6.44 -12.37 7.92
CA THR A 188 -7.71 -12.93 7.42
C THR A 188 -7.64 -13.30 5.95
N GLY A 189 -6.49 -13.10 5.32
CA GLY A 189 -6.17 -13.63 4.00
C GLY A 189 -4.76 -14.21 3.94
N TYR A 190 -4.51 -15.03 2.93
CA TYR A 190 -3.19 -15.58 2.64
C TYR A 190 -3.04 -15.86 1.15
N PHE A 191 -1.78 -16.02 0.74
CA PHE A 191 -1.40 -16.45 -0.60
C PHE A 191 -0.17 -17.34 -0.52
N TYR A 192 -0.16 -18.38 -1.34
CA TYR A 192 0.96 -19.28 -1.53
C TYR A 192 1.05 -19.72 -2.98
N ALA A 193 2.20 -19.50 -3.61
CA ALA A 193 2.48 -20.02 -4.94
C ALA A 193 3.99 -20.31 -5.05
N PRO A 194 4.41 -21.58 -5.21
CA PRO A 194 5.80 -21.89 -5.49
C PRO A 194 6.17 -21.45 -6.90
N ASP A 195 7.29 -20.75 -7.02
CA ASP A 195 7.82 -20.24 -8.27
C ASP A 195 9.09 -20.99 -8.68
N PRO A 196 8.98 -22.08 -9.47
CA PRO A 196 10.14 -22.86 -9.90
C PRO A 196 11.07 -22.10 -10.85
N SER A 197 10.66 -20.93 -11.36
CA SER A 197 11.49 -20.08 -12.22
C SER A 197 12.40 -19.12 -11.43
N SER A 198 12.15 -18.94 -10.13
CA SER A 198 12.93 -18.10 -9.22
C SER A 198 13.99 -18.93 -8.48
N GLU A 199 15.14 -18.31 -8.15
CA GLU A 199 16.14 -18.93 -7.27
C GLU A 199 15.59 -19.19 -5.87
N ASP A 200 14.75 -18.27 -5.39
CA ASP A 200 13.93 -18.42 -4.20
C ASP A 200 12.51 -18.81 -4.63
N GLN A 201 12.17 -20.10 -4.50
CA GLN A 201 10.88 -20.62 -4.93
C GLN A 201 9.70 -20.02 -4.17
N ASP A 202 9.94 -19.46 -2.98
CA ASP A 202 8.90 -18.83 -2.17
C ASP A 202 8.86 -17.30 -2.36
N LEU A 203 9.60 -16.75 -3.33
CA LEU A 203 9.75 -15.30 -3.51
C LEU A 203 8.40 -14.58 -3.67
N LEU A 204 7.50 -15.11 -4.51
CA LEU A 204 6.19 -14.49 -4.72
C LEU A 204 5.35 -14.47 -3.44
N SER A 205 5.39 -15.55 -2.66
CA SER A 205 4.73 -15.64 -1.36
C SER A 205 5.33 -14.62 -0.38
N LYS A 206 6.67 -14.53 -0.28
CA LYS A 206 7.36 -13.54 0.57
C LYS A 206 7.00 -12.10 0.18
N ILE A 207 6.92 -11.81 -1.11
CA ILE A 207 6.50 -10.49 -1.63
C ILE A 207 5.07 -10.16 -1.19
N TRP A 208 4.15 -11.12 -1.28
CA TRP A 208 2.77 -10.94 -0.81
C TRP A 208 2.73 -10.59 0.69
N TYR A 209 3.47 -11.33 1.52
CA TYR A 209 3.49 -11.08 2.97
C TYR A 209 4.22 -9.80 3.38
N ALA A 210 5.28 -9.42 2.66
CA ALA A 210 5.94 -8.14 2.88
C ALA A 210 5.00 -6.96 2.54
N GLY A 211 4.15 -7.11 1.54
CA GLY A 211 3.13 -6.12 1.22
C GLY A 211 2.07 -6.02 2.30
N ALA A 212 1.54 -7.16 2.77
CA ALA A 212 0.62 -7.20 3.91
C ALA A 212 1.22 -6.58 5.19
N TYR A 213 2.50 -6.86 5.47
CA TYR A 213 3.21 -6.27 6.62
C TYR A 213 3.44 -4.77 6.45
N THR A 214 3.78 -4.30 5.25
CA THR A 214 3.86 -2.87 4.92
C THR A 214 2.55 -2.17 5.27
N ILE A 215 1.40 -2.71 4.86
CA ILE A 215 0.08 -2.16 5.22
C ILE A 215 -0.11 -2.14 6.75
N GLN A 216 0.20 -3.25 7.42
CA GLN A 216 0.05 -3.33 8.87
C GLN A 216 0.83 -2.23 9.60
N THR A 217 2.06 -1.94 9.17
CA THR A 217 2.88 -0.85 9.75
C THR A 217 2.33 0.56 9.46
N ASN A 218 1.51 0.70 8.41
CA ASN A 218 0.91 1.95 7.95
C ASN A 218 -0.52 2.19 8.49
N ILE A 219 -1.03 1.31 9.35
CA ILE A 219 -2.29 1.52 10.06
C ILE A 219 -1.96 2.10 11.43
N ILE A 220 -2.37 3.34 11.71
CA ILE A 220 -2.00 4.05 12.95
C ILE A 220 -3.22 4.60 13.69
N ALA A 221 -3.04 4.97 14.95
CA ALA A 221 -4.07 5.68 15.69
C ALA A 221 -4.26 7.11 15.14
N ALA A 222 -5.48 7.64 15.22
CA ALA A 222 -5.83 8.95 14.68
C ALA A 222 -5.08 10.12 15.35
N ASP A 223 -4.49 9.91 16.52
CA ASP A 223 -3.68 10.88 17.28
C ASP A 223 -2.17 10.60 17.20
N SER A 224 -1.75 9.75 16.27
CA SER A 224 -0.35 9.32 16.10
C SER A 224 0.32 9.84 14.82
N GLY A 225 -0.25 10.87 14.19
CA GLY A 225 0.31 11.47 12.97
C GLY A 225 1.49 12.42 13.22
N ARG A 226 2.23 12.75 12.16
CA ARG A 226 3.39 13.65 12.24
C ARG A 226 2.95 15.10 12.33
N THR A 227 3.37 15.81 13.38
CA THR A 227 3.12 17.26 13.49
C THR A 227 4.09 18.06 12.63
N LYS A 228 3.67 19.22 12.12
CA LYS A 228 4.57 20.16 11.40
C LYS A 228 5.61 20.76 12.35
N GLN A 229 6.85 20.28 12.28
CA GLN A 229 8.02 20.88 12.93
C GLN A 229 9.28 20.63 12.10
N TYR A 230 10.30 21.47 12.27
CA TYR A 230 11.53 21.45 11.47
C TYR A 230 12.76 20.94 12.22
N GLU A 231 12.64 20.67 13.51
CA GLU A 231 13.71 20.10 14.34
C GLU A 231 13.10 19.01 15.22
N SER A 232 13.77 17.87 15.32
CA SER A 232 13.25 16.67 15.98
C SER A 232 11.93 16.19 15.37
N TRP A 233 11.34 15.17 15.96
CA TRP A 233 10.10 14.56 15.49
C TRP A 233 9.05 14.57 16.60
N ASN A 234 7.78 14.65 16.20
CA ASN A 234 6.64 14.55 17.10
C ASN A 234 5.49 13.83 16.37
N ASN A 235 5.05 12.71 16.92
CA ASN A 235 4.03 11.79 16.43
C ASN A 235 2.76 11.84 17.30
N SER A 236 2.38 13.02 17.80
CA SER A 236 1.13 13.23 18.56
C SER A 236 0.09 14.04 17.78
N GLY A 237 0.26 14.11 16.46
CA GLY A 237 -0.62 14.86 15.57
C GLY A 237 -1.95 14.17 15.35
N ILE A 238 -3.03 14.95 15.37
CA ILE A 238 -4.38 14.46 15.05
C ILE A 238 -4.61 14.52 13.54
N ILE A 239 -4.81 13.36 12.92
CA ILE A 239 -4.98 13.16 11.48
C ILE A 239 -6.35 12.68 11.05
N ALA A 240 -7.23 12.32 12.01
CA ALA A 240 -8.63 12.05 11.73
C ALA A 240 -9.50 12.23 12.98
N GLU A 241 -10.82 12.38 12.81
CA GLU A 241 -11.76 12.37 13.95
C GLU A 241 -11.90 10.99 14.61
N THR A 242 -11.73 9.90 13.85
CA THR A 242 -11.86 8.52 14.33
C THR A 242 -10.68 7.68 13.86
N GLY A 243 -10.17 6.81 14.75
CA GLY A 243 -9.10 5.86 14.45
C GLY A 243 -9.58 4.41 14.51
N PRO A 244 -8.79 3.44 14.01
CA PRO A 244 -7.49 3.61 13.32
C PRO A 244 -7.64 4.25 11.93
N VAL A 245 -6.53 4.63 11.31
CA VAL A 245 -6.46 5.18 9.94
C VAL A 245 -5.32 4.55 9.15
N LEU A 246 -5.54 4.36 7.85
CA LEU A 246 -4.51 3.94 6.90
C LEU A 246 -3.79 5.19 6.35
N VAL A 247 -2.46 5.22 6.51
CA VAL A 247 -1.59 6.33 6.08
C VAL A 247 -0.63 5.89 4.96
N ASP A 248 0.15 6.84 4.44
CA ASP A 248 1.16 6.63 3.39
C ASP A 248 2.27 5.67 3.81
N GLY A 249 2.91 5.93 4.95
CA GLY A 249 4.09 5.21 5.40
C GLY A 249 4.29 5.25 6.91
N ALA A 250 5.20 4.40 7.39
CA ALA A 250 5.43 4.23 8.82
C ALA A 250 6.25 5.39 9.43
N LYS A 251 7.28 5.89 8.74
CA LYS A 251 8.26 6.83 9.31
C LYS A 251 7.88 8.31 9.18
N ARG A 252 7.72 8.80 7.94
CA ARG A 252 7.48 10.20 7.58
C ARG A 252 6.03 10.44 7.15
N ASP A 253 5.62 11.70 7.07
CA ASP A 253 4.25 12.19 6.79
C ASP A 253 3.15 11.67 7.73
N ARG A 254 2.92 10.35 7.77
CA ARG A 254 1.98 9.67 8.67
C ARG A 254 0.62 10.33 8.67
N THR A 255 0.04 10.51 7.48
CA THR A 255 -1.31 11.06 7.30
C THR A 255 -2.02 10.35 6.15
N VAL A 256 -3.31 10.62 5.98
CA VAL A 256 -4.10 9.99 4.92
C VAL A 256 -3.67 10.54 3.56
N TRP A 257 -3.25 9.65 2.66
CA TRP A 257 -2.93 10.01 1.28
C TRP A 257 -3.78 9.18 0.31
N PRO A 258 -4.77 9.79 -0.37
CA PRO A 258 -5.65 9.06 -1.27
C PRO A 258 -4.95 8.30 -2.40
N GLY A 259 -3.89 8.88 -3.00
CA GLY A 259 -3.11 8.20 -4.04
C GLY A 259 -2.55 6.86 -3.57
N ASP A 260 -1.95 6.85 -2.38
CA ASP A 260 -1.46 5.65 -1.71
C ASP A 260 -2.57 4.65 -1.44
N MET A 261 -3.71 5.12 -0.92
CA MET A 261 -4.90 4.29 -0.67
C MET A 261 -5.43 3.60 -1.92
N GLY A 262 -5.20 4.17 -3.11
CA GLY A 262 -5.51 3.55 -4.38
C GLY A 262 -4.85 2.17 -4.58
N ILE A 263 -3.66 1.98 -4.01
CA ILE A 263 -2.90 0.73 -4.03
C ILE A 263 -3.03 -0.02 -2.70
N SER A 264 -2.86 0.70 -1.59
CA SER A 264 -2.75 0.15 -0.25
C SER A 264 -4.09 -0.34 0.33
N GLY A 265 -5.21 0.27 -0.09
CA GLY A 265 -6.56 -0.17 0.28
C GLY A 265 -6.88 -1.58 -0.21
N PRO A 266 -6.78 -1.87 -1.53
CA PRO A 266 -6.90 -3.23 -2.05
C PRO A 266 -6.00 -4.25 -1.37
N ALA A 267 -4.75 -3.89 -1.08
CA ALA A 267 -3.84 -4.75 -0.32
C ALA A 267 -4.37 -5.04 1.10
N ALA A 268 -4.87 -4.03 1.81
CA ALA A 268 -5.47 -4.17 3.14
C ALA A 268 -6.70 -5.11 3.12
N PHE A 269 -7.53 -5.04 2.08
CA PHE A 269 -8.72 -5.88 1.96
C PHE A 269 -8.38 -7.36 1.80
N VAL A 270 -7.43 -7.70 0.92
CA VAL A 270 -7.13 -9.11 0.60
C VAL A 270 -6.21 -9.78 1.61
N SER A 271 -5.53 -9.02 2.47
CA SER A 271 -4.57 -9.57 3.44
C SER A 271 -5.07 -9.51 4.89
N LEU A 272 -5.63 -8.37 5.29
CA LEU A 272 -6.00 -8.09 6.69
C LEU A 272 -7.52 -8.00 6.89
N ASN A 273 -8.31 -7.86 5.80
CA ASN A 273 -9.74 -7.49 5.86
C ASN A 273 -9.97 -6.23 6.74
N ASP A 274 -9.00 -5.31 6.72
CA ASP A 274 -9.04 -4.09 7.52
C ASP A 274 -9.90 -3.02 6.84
N LEU A 275 -11.22 -3.19 6.97
CA LEU A 275 -12.20 -2.25 6.42
C LEU A 275 -12.30 -0.96 7.25
N VAL A 276 -12.00 -1.03 8.55
CA VAL A 276 -12.21 0.08 9.49
C VAL A 276 -11.22 1.23 9.29
N SER A 277 -9.93 0.93 9.08
CA SER A 277 -8.93 1.97 8.86
C SER A 277 -9.16 2.70 7.55
N VAL A 278 -9.52 1.96 6.48
CA VAL A 278 -9.86 2.53 5.18
C VAL A 278 -11.10 3.42 5.27
N ARG A 279 -12.18 2.95 5.92
CA ARG A 279 -13.40 3.76 6.13
C ARG A 279 -13.08 5.06 6.85
N ASN A 280 -12.36 4.99 7.96
CA ASN A 280 -12.04 6.17 8.76
C ASN A 280 -11.17 7.17 7.99
N SER A 281 -10.21 6.69 7.18
CA SER A 281 -9.43 7.54 6.28
C SER A 281 -10.31 8.25 5.23
N LEU A 282 -11.26 7.54 4.62
CA LEU A 282 -12.22 8.11 3.67
C LEU A 282 -13.18 9.10 4.34
N ASP A 283 -13.66 8.80 5.54
CA ASP A 283 -14.51 9.70 6.33
C ASP A 283 -13.82 11.04 6.56
N GLU A 284 -12.52 11.04 6.87
CA GLU A 284 -11.74 12.27 7.02
C GLU A 284 -11.64 13.04 5.69
N MET A 285 -11.44 12.36 4.54
CA MET A 285 -11.39 13.04 3.24
C MET A 285 -12.73 13.70 2.89
N PHE A 286 -13.85 13.02 3.13
CA PHE A 286 -15.19 13.59 2.93
C PHE A 286 -15.50 14.69 3.94
N LEU A 287 -15.01 14.61 5.18
CA LEU A 287 -15.16 15.67 6.18
C LEU A 287 -14.46 16.97 5.72
N LEU A 288 -13.31 16.84 5.06
CA LEU A 288 -12.52 17.96 4.53
C LEU A 288 -13.00 18.46 3.16
N GLN A 289 -14.03 17.85 2.56
CA GLN A 289 -14.55 18.25 1.26
C GLN A 289 -15.01 19.71 1.27
N ASN A 290 -14.66 20.43 0.21
CA ASN A 290 -15.12 21.80 0.02
C ASN A 290 -16.61 21.80 -0.39
N ALA A 291 -17.48 22.12 0.57
CA ALA A 291 -18.93 22.15 0.39
C ALA A 291 -19.43 23.13 -0.70
N SER A 292 -18.62 24.09 -1.15
CA SER A 292 -19.04 25.07 -2.17
C SER A 292 -18.86 24.59 -3.61
N ASN A 293 -17.95 23.64 -3.85
CA ASN A 293 -17.62 23.16 -5.20
C ASN A 293 -17.48 21.64 -5.31
N GLY A 294 -17.57 20.88 -4.22
CA GLY A 294 -17.44 19.42 -4.18
C GLY A 294 -16.00 18.89 -4.18
N GLY A 295 -14.99 19.77 -4.23
CA GLY A 295 -13.58 19.36 -4.28
C GLY A 295 -13.12 18.64 -3.01
N LEU A 296 -12.47 17.49 -3.16
CA LEU A 296 -11.83 16.70 -2.10
C LEU A 296 -10.37 17.15 -1.90
N PRO A 297 -9.80 16.97 -0.70
CA PRO A 297 -8.44 17.42 -0.40
C PRO A 297 -7.38 16.57 -1.08
N TYR A 298 -6.18 17.14 -1.26
CA TYR A 298 -4.99 16.42 -1.77
C TYR A 298 -4.53 15.31 -0.82
N CYS A 299 -4.52 15.60 0.48
CA CYS A 299 -4.15 14.68 1.54
C CYS A 299 -4.81 15.09 2.86
N GLY A 300 -4.60 14.29 3.88
CA GLY A 300 -5.16 14.48 5.21
C GLY A 300 -4.49 15.57 6.03
N PRO A 301 -5.05 15.83 7.23
CA PRO A 301 -4.56 16.85 8.14
C PRO A 301 -3.06 16.80 8.39
N LEU A 302 -2.53 17.93 8.89
CA LEU A 302 -1.12 18.14 9.22
C LEU A 302 -0.16 18.28 8.02
N ILE A 303 -0.61 18.05 6.78
CA ILE A 303 0.14 18.41 5.56
C ILE A 303 -0.65 19.43 4.75
N SER A 304 -1.75 19.01 4.14
CA SER A 304 -2.69 19.85 3.38
C SER A 304 -4.13 19.54 3.77
N LYS A 305 -5.07 20.41 3.43
CA LYS A 305 -6.52 20.21 3.67
C LYS A 305 -7.40 20.76 2.55
N GLY A 306 -6.79 21.24 1.46
CA GLY A 306 -7.48 22.00 0.42
C GLY A 306 -7.68 21.19 -0.86
N SER A 307 -8.82 21.42 -1.51
CA SER A 307 -9.12 20.91 -2.85
C SER A 307 -8.36 21.65 -3.96
N GLY A 308 -8.21 21.03 -5.12
CA GLY A 308 -7.70 21.67 -6.34
C GLY A 308 -6.18 21.76 -6.44
N ILE A 309 -5.45 21.09 -5.54
CA ILE A 309 -4.00 20.92 -5.64
C ILE A 309 -3.65 19.78 -6.61
N SER A 310 -4.42 18.69 -6.54
CA SER A 310 -4.24 17.48 -7.33
C SER A 310 -5.60 16.94 -7.76
N ASP A 311 -5.77 16.73 -9.07
CA ASP A 311 -6.97 16.09 -9.60
C ASP A 311 -6.91 14.57 -9.47
N THR A 312 -5.74 13.96 -9.62
CA THR A 312 -5.54 12.51 -9.45
C THR A 312 -5.82 12.05 -8.03
N TYR A 313 -5.39 12.78 -7.00
CA TYR A 313 -5.68 12.42 -5.59
C TYR A 313 -7.15 12.64 -5.21
N HIS A 314 -7.82 13.61 -5.83
CA HIS A 314 -9.27 13.76 -5.72
C HIS A 314 -9.97 12.51 -6.31
N GLU A 315 -9.54 12.07 -7.50
CA GLU A 315 -10.06 10.87 -8.17
C GLU A 315 -9.77 9.59 -7.36
N TRP A 316 -8.58 9.44 -6.80
CA TRP A 316 -8.22 8.31 -5.94
C TRP A 316 -9.08 8.20 -4.69
N THR A 317 -9.55 9.33 -4.13
CA THR A 317 -10.51 9.30 -3.01
C THR A 317 -11.83 8.64 -3.44
N LEU A 318 -12.32 8.96 -4.65
CA LEU A 318 -13.55 8.38 -5.20
C LEU A 318 -13.37 6.90 -5.56
N VAL A 319 -12.22 6.53 -6.14
CA VAL A 319 -11.85 5.13 -6.38
C VAL A 319 -11.79 4.35 -5.06
N GLY A 320 -11.16 4.92 -4.03
CA GLY A 320 -11.10 4.33 -2.69
C GLY A 320 -12.47 4.13 -2.05
N ALA A 321 -13.39 5.10 -2.20
CA ALA A 321 -14.76 4.98 -1.72
C ALA A 321 -15.53 3.84 -2.39
N TYR A 322 -15.38 3.68 -3.72
CA TYR A 322 -15.94 2.53 -4.43
C TYR A 322 -15.34 1.21 -3.95
N ASN A 323 -14.01 1.12 -3.85
CA ASN A 323 -13.35 -0.11 -3.42
C ASN A 323 -13.79 -0.48 -1.99
N TYR A 324 -13.88 0.49 -1.07
CA TYR A 324 -14.43 0.25 0.26
C TYR A 324 -15.86 -0.30 0.20
N TRP A 325 -16.75 0.32 -0.56
CA TRP A 325 -18.14 -0.15 -0.71
C TRP A 325 -18.21 -1.57 -1.31
N LEU A 326 -17.42 -1.84 -2.36
CA LEU A 326 -17.37 -3.15 -3.01
C LEU A 326 -16.90 -4.24 -2.04
N HIS A 327 -15.86 -4.00 -1.25
CA HIS A 327 -15.32 -5.02 -0.33
C HIS A 327 -16.12 -5.14 0.97
N SER A 328 -16.63 -4.03 1.52
CA SER A 328 -17.40 -4.02 2.78
C SER A 328 -18.88 -4.37 2.61
N GLY A 329 -19.45 -4.11 1.43
CA GLY A 329 -20.91 -4.15 1.25
C GLY A 329 -21.65 -3.04 2.00
N ASP A 330 -20.96 -2.03 2.55
CA ASP A 330 -21.51 -0.99 3.41
C ASP A 330 -22.28 0.07 2.59
N THR A 331 -23.47 -0.34 2.13
CA THR A 331 -24.37 0.49 1.33
C THR A 331 -24.97 1.63 2.17
N ASP A 332 -25.12 1.44 3.48
CA ASP A 332 -25.58 2.50 4.38
C ASP A 332 -24.54 3.63 4.42
N TRP A 333 -23.25 3.31 4.58
CA TRP A 333 -22.19 4.33 4.57
C TRP A 333 -22.17 5.10 3.25
N ILE A 334 -22.14 4.43 2.10
CA ILE A 334 -22.06 5.17 0.82
C ILE A 334 -23.32 6.02 0.58
N THR A 335 -24.49 5.56 1.05
CA THR A 335 -25.74 6.35 1.01
C THR A 335 -25.60 7.64 1.83
N THR A 336 -24.98 7.59 3.01
CA THR A 336 -24.76 8.80 3.82
C THR A 336 -23.79 9.79 3.19
N LYS A 337 -22.89 9.31 2.33
CA LYS A 337 -21.92 10.14 1.60
C LYS A 337 -22.39 10.53 0.21
N TRP A 338 -23.55 10.05 -0.26
CA TRP A 338 -23.91 10.10 -1.67
C TRP A 338 -23.94 11.52 -2.24
N ASP A 339 -24.55 12.46 -1.54
CA ASP A 339 -24.57 13.87 -1.97
C ASP A 339 -23.16 14.47 -2.11
N GLN A 340 -22.26 14.12 -1.18
CA GLN A 340 -20.86 14.53 -1.22
C GLN A 340 -20.11 13.87 -2.38
N TYR A 341 -20.33 12.57 -2.59
CA TYR A 341 -19.74 11.80 -3.68
C TYR A 341 -20.16 12.36 -5.04
N VAL A 342 -21.46 12.59 -5.27
CA VAL A 342 -21.98 13.21 -6.51
C VAL A 342 -21.40 14.60 -6.72
N ALA A 343 -21.29 15.43 -5.67
CA ALA A 343 -20.66 16.74 -5.77
C ALA A 343 -19.17 16.65 -6.15
N ALA A 344 -18.45 15.65 -5.65
CA ALA A 344 -17.06 15.40 -6.02
C ALA A 344 -16.89 14.91 -7.46
N VAL A 345 -17.82 14.10 -7.99
CA VAL A 345 -17.82 13.76 -9.42
C VAL A 345 -18.11 15.01 -10.26
N ALA A 346 -19.10 15.82 -9.86
CA ALA A 346 -19.44 17.07 -10.54
C ALA A 346 -18.28 18.09 -10.57
N TYR A 347 -17.42 18.11 -9.53
CA TYR A 347 -16.19 18.89 -9.50
C TYR A 347 -15.25 18.53 -10.65
N LEU A 348 -15.10 17.24 -10.97
CA LEU A 348 -14.28 16.75 -12.09
C LEU A 348 -14.98 17.00 -13.43
N THR A 349 -16.29 16.74 -13.53
CA THR A 349 -17.08 17.00 -14.74
C THR A 349 -16.99 18.46 -15.18
N ALA A 350 -16.96 19.41 -14.24
CA ALA A 350 -16.80 20.83 -14.53
C ALA A 350 -15.43 21.20 -15.15
N LYS A 351 -14.45 20.28 -15.13
CA LYS A 351 -13.12 20.44 -15.73
C LYS A 351 -13.00 19.80 -17.10
N VAL A 352 -14.03 19.08 -17.56
CA VAL A 352 -14.07 18.54 -18.93
C VAL A 352 -14.24 19.71 -19.89
N ASP A 353 -13.28 19.86 -20.79
CA ASP A 353 -13.36 20.85 -21.84
C ASP A 353 -14.32 20.38 -22.93
N SER A 354 -15.32 21.19 -23.26
CA SER A 354 -16.37 20.79 -24.21
C SER A 354 -15.90 20.68 -25.66
N ASP A 355 -14.80 21.36 -26.02
CA ASP A 355 -14.25 21.34 -27.37
C ASP A 355 -13.25 20.18 -27.55
N VAL A 356 -12.54 19.81 -26.49
CA VAL A 356 -11.54 18.74 -26.49
C VAL A 356 -12.13 17.39 -26.09
N GLY A 357 -13.11 17.36 -25.18
CA GLY A 357 -13.71 16.13 -24.65
C GLY A 357 -12.86 15.41 -23.59
N LEU A 358 -11.81 16.05 -23.08
CA LEU A 358 -10.94 15.54 -22.02
C LEU A 358 -11.06 16.41 -20.76
N LEU A 359 -10.85 15.80 -19.60
CA LEU A 359 -10.64 16.50 -18.35
C LEU A 359 -9.34 17.30 -18.43
N ASN A 360 -9.44 18.60 -18.18
CA ASN A 360 -8.29 19.50 -18.04
C ASN A 360 -7.82 19.51 -16.58
N ALA A 361 -6.74 18.78 -16.30
CA ALA A 361 -6.17 18.68 -14.96
C ALA A 361 -5.52 20.02 -14.57
N THR A 362 -6.24 20.76 -13.73
CA THR A 362 -5.84 22.08 -13.23
C THR A 362 -5.18 21.99 -11.86
N GLY A 363 -5.51 20.94 -11.10
CA GLY A 363 -4.71 20.48 -9.96
C GLY A 363 -3.58 19.60 -10.48
N SER A 364 -2.48 20.23 -10.89
CA SER A 364 -1.37 19.56 -11.58
C SER A 364 -0.36 18.87 -10.66
N THR A 365 -0.56 18.92 -9.34
CA THR A 365 0.31 18.20 -8.40
C THR A 365 -0.06 16.73 -8.45
N ASP A 366 0.91 15.89 -8.71
CA ASP A 366 0.73 14.45 -8.71
C ASP A 366 2.08 13.81 -8.36
N TRP A 367 2.03 12.71 -7.62
CA TRP A 367 3.25 12.16 -7.05
C TRP A 367 4.00 11.29 -8.05
N GLY A 368 5.33 11.30 -7.96
CA GLY A 368 6.18 10.42 -8.78
C GLY A 368 6.47 10.97 -10.17
N ARG A 369 6.34 12.30 -10.39
CA ARG A 369 6.54 12.92 -11.71
C ARG A 369 7.04 14.37 -11.68
N LEU A 370 7.70 14.77 -12.77
CA LEU A 370 8.11 16.15 -13.09
C LEU A 370 7.14 16.77 -14.09
N GLY A 371 6.30 17.69 -13.60
CA GLY A 371 5.24 18.30 -14.41
C GLY A 371 3.96 17.46 -14.41
N GLY A 372 2.96 17.96 -15.12
CA GLY A 372 1.61 17.40 -15.12
C GLY A 372 0.57 18.48 -15.42
N GLY A 373 -0.70 18.10 -15.34
CA GLY A 373 -1.82 18.98 -15.64
C GLY A 373 -2.18 19.03 -17.12
N GLY A 374 -3.14 19.89 -17.49
CA GLY A 374 -3.66 19.92 -18.86
C GLY A 374 -4.45 18.64 -19.19
N PHE A 375 -4.57 18.35 -20.48
CA PHE A 375 -5.22 17.14 -20.98
C PHE A 375 -4.27 15.94 -20.93
N SER A 376 -3.99 15.47 -19.72
CA SER A 376 -3.02 14.39 -19.45
C SER A 376 -3.66 13.00 -19.40
N ILE A 377 -2.92 11.95 -19.75
CA ILE A 377 -3.42 10.56 -19.77
C ILE A 377 -3.82 10.05 -18.38
N ALA A 378 -2.99 10.23 -17.35
CA ALA A 378 -3.23 9.70 -16.01
C ALA A 378 -4.56 10.19 -15.38
N PRO A 379 -4.84 11.51 -15.27
CA PRO A 379 -6.12 11.98 -14.73
C PRO A 379 -7.31 11.59 -15.60
N ASN A 380 -7.17 11.50 -16.92
CA ASN A 380 -8.28 11.07 -17.79
C ASN A 380 -8.58 9.56 -17.66
N ALA A 381 -7.56 8.71 -17.46
CA ALA A 381 -7.74 7.29 -17.18
C ALA A 381 -8.39 7.05 -15.80
N LEU A 382 -7.99 7.83 -14.78
CA LEU A 382 -8.61 7.81 -13.46
C LEU A 382 -10.04 8.34 -13.48
N TYR A 383 -10.32 9.45 -14.16
CA TYR A 383 -11.68 9.96 -14.32
C TYR A 383 -12.60 8.96 -15.04
N TYR A 384 -12.10 8.26 -16.06
CA TYR A 384 -12.82 7.14 -16.67
C TYR A 384 -13.20 6.08 -15.64
N LYS A 385 -12.26 5.66 -14.78
CA LYS A 385 -12.53 4.70 -13.71
C LYS A 385 -13.53 5.23 -12.69
N VAL A 386 -13.44 6.50 -12.31
CA VAL A 386 -14.40 7.17 -11.43
C VAL A 386 -15.81 7.11 -12.02
N LEU A 387 -15.99 7.41 -13.31
CA LEU A 387 -17.32 7.37 -13.95
C LEU A 387 -17.93 5.97 -13.91
N LEU A 388 -17.15 4.93 -14.23
CA LEU A 388 -17.61 3.53 -14.15
C LEU A 388 -18.01 3.14 -12.72
N ASN A 389 -17.13 3.40 -11.76
CA ASN A 389 -17.38 3.11 -10.35
C ASN A 389 -18.61 3.87 -9.82
N SER A 390 -18.79 5.11 -10.26
CA SER A 390 -19.91 5.95 -9.84
C SER A 390 -21.23 5.42 -10.41
N ALA A 391 -21.24 4.92 -11.65
CA ALA A 391 -22.42 4.32 -12.26
C ALA A 391 -22.87 3.03 -11.54
N ASP A 392 -21.92 2.20 -11.10
CA ASP A 392 -22.21 1.01 -10.29
C ASP A 392 -22.88 1.39 -8.96
N ILE A 393 -22.32 2.38 -8.23
CA ILE A 393 -22.90 2.86 -6.97
C ILE A 393 -24.29 3.45 -7.22
N ALA A 394 -24.45 4.31 -8.22
CA ALA A 394 -25.73 4.91 -8.57
C ALA A 394 -26.79 3.84 -8.89
N THR A 395 -26.42 2.82 -9.65
CA THR A 395 -27.31 1.68 -9.95
C THR A 395 -27.74 0.98 -8.66
N ALA A 396 -26.81 0.72 -7.73
CA ALA A 396 -27.11 0.08 -6.46
C ALA A 396 -28.00 0.95 -5.54
N LEU A 397 -27.90 2.27 -5.64
CA LEU A 397 -28.75 3.22 -4.90
C LEU A 397 -30.08 3.53 -5.59
N GLY A 398 -30.31 3.00 -6.79
CA GLY A 398 -31.56 3.16 -7.54
C GLY A 398 -31.61 4.42 -8.42
N ASP A 399 -30.49 5.10 -8.64
CA ASP A 399 -30.35 6.28 -9.49
C ASP A 399 -29.93 5.86 -10.93
N ALA A 400 -30.80 5.14 -11.64
CA ALA A 400 -30.46 4.62 -12.98
C ALA A 400 -30.14 5.73 -14.01
N ASP A 401 -30.85 6.87 -13.97
CA ASP A 401 -30.64 7.95 -14.93
C ASP A 401 -29.25 8.61 -14.80
N ILE A 402 -28.70 8.75 -13.57
CA ILE A 402 -27.34 9.30 -13.37
C ILE A 402 -26.28 8.26 -13.75
N ALA A 403 -26.55 6.98 -13.48
CA ALA A 403 -25.68 5.88 -13.88
C ALA A 403 -25.51 5.82 -15.40
N ASP A 404 -26.62 5.85 -16.15
CA ASP A 404 -26.61 5.84 -17.61
C ASP A 404 -25.82 7.04 -18.17
N GLY A 405 -26.01 8.24 -17.60
CA GLY A 405 -25.26 9.43 -17.99
C GLY A 405 -23.74 9.29 -17.80
N TRP A 406 -23.30 8.77 -16.65
CA TRP A 406 -21.87 8.54 -16.41
C TRP A 406 -21.29 7.42 -17.29
N LEU A 407 -22.06 6.40 -17.64
CA LEU A 407 -21.64 5.37 -18.60
C LEU A 407 -21.48 5.94 -20.02
N GLU A 408 -22.38 6.82 -20.46
CA GLU A 408 -22.27 7.54 -21.74
C GLU A 408 -21.03 8.46 -21.76
N ASP A 409 -20.79 9.19 -20.67
CA ASP A 409 -19.61 10.04 -20.52
C ASP A 409 -18.33 9.21 -20.53
N ALA A 410 -18.29 8.07 -19.83
CA ALA A 410 -17.15 7.17 -19.80
C ALA A 410 -16.84 6.59 -21.19
N ALA A 411 -17.86 6.16 -21.92
CA ALA A 411 -17.69 5.67 -23.29
C ALA A 411 -17.14 6.74 -24.24
N SER A 412 -17.64 7.97 -24.11
CA SER A 412 -17.17 9.13 -24.89
C SER A 412 -15.73 9.48 -24.55
N LEU A 413 -15.40 9.57 -23.26
CA LEU A 413 -14.05 9.87 -22.77
C LEU A 413 -13.03 8.83 -23.24
N LYS A 414 -13.36 7.54 -23.14
CA LYS A 414 -12.52 6.45 -23.65
C LYS A 414 -12.19 6.63 -25.13
N ALA A 415 -13.18 6.97 -25.96
CA ALA A 415 -12.95 7.21 -27.37
C ALA A 415 -11.98 8.39 -27.61
N VAL A 416 -12.17 9.50 -26.89
CA VAL A 416 -11.33 10.70 -27.02
C VAL A 416 -9.91 10.46 -26.52
N ILE A 417 -9.71 9.77 -25.38
CA ILE A 417 -8.37 9.38 -24.90
C ILE A 417 -7.62 8.63 -26.01
N ASN A 418 -8.29 7.67 -26.64
CA ASN A 418 -7.68 6.84 -27.67
C ASN A 418 -7.37 7.57 -28.98
N ASP A 419 -8.10 8.65 -29.30
CA ASP A 419 -7.85 9.47 -30.49
C ASP A 419 -6.79 10.55 -30.24
N ALA A 420 -6.88 11.25 -29.10
CA ALA A 420 -6.11 12.46 -28.84
C ALA A 420 -4.71 12.22 -28.26
N LEU A 421 -4.51 11.13 -27.51
CA LEU A 421 -3.27 10.89 -26.76
C LEU A 421 -2.43 9.73 -27.31
N TRP A 422 -2.94 8.96 -28.28
CA TRP A 422 -2.24 7.78 -28.77
C TRP A 422 -1.09 8.13 -29.72
N ASP A 423 0.08 7.59 -29.44
CA ASP A 423 1.21 7.58 -30.36
C ASP A 423 1.36 6.19 -30.97
N ASP A 424 0.91 6.06 -32.22
CA ASP A 424 0.93 4.77 -32.92
C ASP A 424 2.34 4.28 -33.25
N ASP A 425 3.33 5.17 -33.40
CA ASP A 425 4.71 4.77 -33.67
C ASP A 425 5.36 4.19 -32.40
N ALA A 426 5.07 4.78 -31.23
CA ALA A 426 5.55 4.29 -29.95
C ALA A 426 4.76 3.08 -29.42
N GLY A 427 3.50 2.93 -29.82
CA GLY A 427 2.58 1.95 -29.22
C GLY A 427 2.21 2.29 -27.78
N LEU A 428 2.25 3.57 -27.43
CA LEU A 428 2.02 4.10 -26.08
C LEU A 428 1.20 5.39 -26.17
N PHE A 429 0.55 5.77 -25.07
CA PHE A 429 -0.02 7.10 -24.91
C PHE A 429 1.06 8.12 -24.60
N LEU A 430 0.96 9.30 -25.24
CA LEU A 430 1.63 10.51 -24.84
C LEU A 430 1.12 10.98 -23.48
N ASP A 431 2.00 11.68 -22.76
CA ASP A 431 1.68 12.22 -21.46
C ASP A 431 0.48 13.17 -21.46
N ASN A 432 0.45 14.07 -22.44
CA ASN A 432 -0.63 15.03 -22.61
C ASN A 432 -0.65 15.57 -24.05
N THR A 433 -1.69 16.31 -24.41
CA THR A 433 -1.88 16.83 -25.79
C THR A 433 -0.88 17.91 -26.23
N THR A 434 -0.03 18.41 -25.33
CA THR A 434 0.99 19.44 -25.62
C THR A 434 2.41 18.89 -25.64
N THR A 435 2.68 17.81 -24.90
CA THR A 435 3.96 17.10 -24.89
C THR A 435 4.01 16.08 -26.01
N THR A 436 5.05 16.11 -26.84
CA THR A 436 5.13 15.27 -28.04
C THR A 436 6.13 14.12 -27.97
N SER A 437 6.71 13.82 -26.79
CA SER A 437 7.78 12.82 -26.69
C SER A 437 7.87 12.06 -25.37
N LEU A 438 6.98 12.32 -24.42
CA LEU A 438 6.96 11.62 -23.13
C LEU A 438 5.81 10.63 -23.15
N HIS A 439 6.12 9.36 -22.87
CA HIS A 439 5.15 8.29 -22.67
C HIS A 439 5.26 7.84 -21.22
N PRO A 440 4.37 8.33 -20.33
CA PRO A 440 4.56 8.14 -18.90
C PRO A 440 4.22 6.70 -18.49
N GLN A 441 4.91 6.17 -17.48
CA GLN A 441 4.64 4.87 -16.90
C GLN A 441 3.26 4.84 -16.24
N ASP A 442 2.95 5.85 -15.42
CA ASP A 442 1.70 5.95 -14.66
C ASP A 442 0.46 5.88 -15.57
N GLY A 443 0.34 6.79 -16.54
CA GLY A 443 -0.84 6.96 -17.36
C GLY A 443 -1.04 5.83 -18.35
N ASN A 444 0.03 5.27 -18.91
CA ASN A 444 -0.06 4.07 -19.74
C ASN A 444 -0.53 2.87 -18.92
N SER A 445 0.00 2.71 -17.71
CA SER A 445 -0.40 1.62 -16.80
C SER A 445 -1.85 1.76 -16.37
N LEU A 446 -2.27 2.95 -15.91
CA LEU A 446 -3.66 3.22 -15.52
C LEU A 446 -4.63 3.02 -16.68
N ALA A 447 -4.27 3.44 -17.89
CA ALA A 447 -5.13 3.28 -19.05
C ALA A 447 -5.41 1.79 -19.33
N VAL A 448 -4.42 0.91 -19.21
CA VAL A 448 -4.60 -0.54 -19.37
C VAL A 448 -5.32 -1.14 -18.17
N TRP A 449 -4.86 -0.85 -16.94
CA TRP A 449 -5.43 -1.40 -15.71
C TRP A 449 -6.93 -1.10 -15.59
N PHE A 450 -7.34 0.13 -15.88
CA PHE A 450 -8.75 0.53 -15.81
C PHE A 450 -9.50 0.32 -17.12
N ASN A 451 -8.89 -0.30 -18.13
CA ASN A 451 -9.52 -0.58 -19.42
C ASN A 451 -9.98 0.69 -20.16
N ALA A 452 -9.25 1.79 -20.04
CA ALA A 452 -9.45 3.02 -20.82
C ALA A 452 -8.83 2.95 -22.24
N THR A 453 -8.24 1.82 -22.63
CA THR A 453 -7.65 1.61 -23.97
C THR A 453 -8.61 0.97 -24.95
N ALA A 454 -8.39 1.18 -26.25
CA ALA A 454 -8.85 0.21 -27.26
C ALA A 454 -8.20 -1.16 -27.01
N ASP A 455 -8.90 -2.24 -27.34
CA ASP A 455 -8.49 -3.60 -26.95
C ASP A 455 -7.15 -4.03 -27.59
N ASP A 456 -6.87 -3.61 -28.82
CA ASP A 456 -5.64 -3.92 -29.55
C ASP A 456 -4.39 -3.21 -29.01
N ARG A 457 -4.55 -2.27 -28.07
CA ARG A 457 -3.46 -1.46 -27.53
C ARG A 457 -2.88 -2.00 -26.23
N LYS A 458 -3.62 -2.82 -25.48
CA LYS A 458 -3.20 -3.30 -24.15
C LYS A 458 -1.86 -4.03 -24.19
N THR A 459 -1.73 -4.97 -25.12
CA THR A 459 -0.50 -5.76 -25.31
C THR A 459 0.65 -4.90 -25.80
N ARG A 460 0.40 -3.94 -26.71
CA ARG A 460 1.42 -2.99 -27.20
C ARG A 460 1.96 -2.11 -26.07
N ILE A 461 1.07 -1.57 -25.23
CA ILE A 461 1.46 -0.78 -24.06
C ILE A 461 2.25 -1.65 -23.08
N SER A 462 1.75 -2.85 -22.79
CA SER A 462 2.43 -3.80 -21.93
C SER A 462 3.85 -4.14 -22.42
N GLU A 463 4.06 -4.29 -23.73
CA GLU A 463 5.40 -4.49 -24.30
C GLU A 463 6.24 -3.21 -24.20
N GLY A 464 5.68 -2.05 -24.55
CA GLY A 464 6.38 -0.76 -24.55
C GLY A 464 6.87 -0.33 -23.16
N LEU A 465 6.12 -0.62 -22.09
CA LEU A 465 6.54 -0.31 -20.71
C LEU A 465 7.84 -1.02 -20.31
N THR A 466 8.11 -2.20 -20.86
CA THR A 466 9.36 -2.95 -20.56
C THR A 466 10.64 -2.24 -21.01
N LEU A 467 10.53 -1.26 -21.91
CA LEU A 467 11.67 -0.46 -22.36
C LEU A 467 12.28 0.39 -21.23
N ASN A 468 11.53 0.58 -20.16
CA ASN A 468 11.94 1.35 -18.99
C ASN A 468 12.64 0.49 -17.91
N TRP A 469 12.72 -0.82 -18.09
CA TRP A 469 13.26 -1.73 -17.08
C TRP A 469 14.78 -1.67 -17.01
N VAL A 470 15.28 -1.52 -15.80
CA VAL A 470 16.70 -1.60 -15.43
C VAL A 470 16.90 -2.73 -14.42
N GLU A 471 18.15 -2.96 -13.99
CA GLU A 471 18.51 -4.08 -13.10
C GLU A 471 17.73 -4.12 -11.76
N VAL A 472 17.18 -2.99 -11.33
CA VAL A 472 16.51 -2.84 -10.03
C VAL A 472 15.02 -2.51 -10.13
N GLY A 473 14.42 -2.51 -11.33
CA GLY A 473 12.99 -2.22 -11.52
C GLY A 473 12.69 -1.35 -12.74
N ALA A 474 11.48 -0.81 -12.82
CA ALA A 474 11.03 0.05 -13.91
C ALA A 474 11.25 1.54 -13.59
N VAL A 475 12.01 2.24 -14.44
CA VAL A 475 12.25 3.69 -14.29
C VAL A 475 11.08 4.48 -14.88
N ALA A 476 10.49 5.37 -14.09
CA ALA A 476 9.41 6.25 -14.56
C ALA A 476 9.96 7.30 -15.56
N PRO A 477 9.54 7.32 -16.84
CA PRO A 477 9.97 8.35 -17.78
C PRO A 477 9.60 9.77 -17.34
N GLU A 478 8.47 9.92 -16.67
CA GLU A 478 7.92 11.15 -16.11
C GLU A 478 8.67 11.63 -14.87
N LEU A 479 9.49 10.77 -14.26
CA LEU A 479 10.43 11.12 -13.20
C LEU A 479 11.78 10.46 -13.48
N PRO A 480 12.57 11.03 -14.41
CA PRO A 480 13.78 10.39 -14.92
C PRO A 480 14.69 9.88 -13.81
N ASP A 481 15.26 8.70 -14.05
CA ASP A 481 16.18 8.00 -13.14
C ASP A 481 15.55 7.46 -11.83
N THR A 482 14.24 7.57 -11.66
CA THR A 482 13.55 7.07 -10.48
C THR A 482 12.81 5.78 -10.77
N VAL A 483 13.04 4.76 -9.97
CA VAL A 483 12.14 3.60 -9.84
C VAL A 483 11.11 3.98 -8.78
N ALA A 484 9.87 4.16 -9.22
CA ALA A 484 8.75 4.55 -8.38
C ALA A 484 7.78 3.36 -8.24
N PRO A 485 7.84 2.60 -7.13
CA PRO A 485 6.89 1.52 -6.84
C PRO A 485 5.41 1.91 -6.91
N PHE A 486 5.06 3.20 -6.78
CA PHE A 486 3.70 3.68 -7.05
C PHE A 486 3.28 3.39 -8.50
N ALA A 487 4.02 3.91 -9.49
CA ALA A 487 3.79 3.64 -10.90
C ALA A 487 4.06 2.17 -11.26
N GLY A 488 5.09 1.56 -10.65
CA GLY A 488 5.39 0.13 -10.83
C GLY A 488 4.23 -0.78 -10.38
N SER A 489 3.56 -0.45 -9.27
CA SER A 489 2.36 -1.18 -8.84
C SER A 489 1.27 -1.12 -9.91
N MET A 490 1.03 0.06 -10.50
CA MET A 490 0.08 0.21 -11.61
C MET A 490 0.50 -0.63 -12.82
N GLU A 491 1.80 -0.66 -13.14
CA GLU A 491 2.34 -1.43 -14.28
C GLU A 491 2.16 -2.94 -14.10
N VAL A 492 2.35 -3.48 -12.88
CA VAL A 492 2.04 -4.89 -12.57
C VAL A 492 0.58 -5.21 -12.90
N HIS A 493 -0.35 -4.37 -12.43
CA HIS A 493 -1.76 -4.55 -12.73
C HIS A 493 -2.05 -4.41 -14.24
N ALA A 494 -1.37 -3.51 -14.93
CA ALA A 494 -1.50 -3.32 -16.37
C ALA A 494 -1.06 -4.56 -17.17
N HIS A 495 0.07 -5.19 -16.81
CA HIS A 495 0.53 -6.42 -17.44
C HIS A 495 -0.47 -7.57 -17.29
N PHE A 496 -0.99 -7.80 -16.08
CA PHE A 496 -2.05 -8.80 -15.87
C PHE A 496 -3.34 -8.47 -16.64
N ALA A 497 -3.76 -7.20 -16.65
CA ALA A 497 -4.95 -6.75 -17.38
C ALA A 497 -4.78 -6.83 -18.92
N ALA A 498 -3.54 -6.81 -19.42
CA ALA A 498 -3.21 -7.06 -20.82
C ALA A 498 -3.18 -8.55 -21.19
N GLY A 499 -3.33 -9.46 -20.22
CA GLY A 499 -3.18 -10.90 -20.41
C GLY A 499 -1.72 -11.36 -20.46
N GLU A 500 -0.79 -10.52 -20.00
CA GLU A 500 0.66 -10.71 -20.09
C GLU A 500 1.23 -11.07 -18.71
N ALA A 501 0.68 -12.13 -18.11
CA ALA A 501 0.93 -12.54 -16.73
C ALA A 501 2.40 -12.84 -16.43
N GLU A 502 3.12 -13.47 -17.36
CA GLU A 502 4.56 -13.75 -17.23
C GLU A 502 5.36 -12.44 -17.06
N ARG A 503 5.04 -11.41 -17.85
CA ARG A 503 5.67 -10.09 -17.77
C ARG A 503 5.35 -9.41 -16.43
N ALA A 504 4.13 -9.57 -15.92
CA ALA A 504 3.77 -9.07 -14.59
C ALA A 504 4.63 -9.71 -13.49
N LEU A 505 4.80 -11.04 -13.54
CA LEU A 505 5.66 -11.75 -12.59
C LEU A 505 7.13 -11.39 -12.74
N ASP A 506 7.63 -11.15 -13.96
CA ASP A 506 9.00 -10.70 -14.18
C ASP A 506 9.27 -9.34 -13.54
N LEU A 507 8.34 -8.39 -13.65
CA LEU A 507 8.47 -7.10 -12.96
C LEU A 507 8.38 -7.26 -11.43
N ILE A 508 7.50 -8.14 -10.93
CA ILE A 508 7.39 -8.47 -9.50
C ILE A 508 8.74 -8.97 -8.97
N ARG A 509 9.34 -9.97 -9.64
CA ARG A 509 10.65 -10.54 -9.29
C ARG A 509 11.76 -9.49 -9.34
N LEU A 510 11.78 -8.69 -10.41
CA LEU A 510 12.81 -7.69 -10.66
C LEU A 510 12.79 -6.58 -9.60
N GLN A 511 11.64 -5.99 -9.34
CA GLN A 511 11.53 -4.78 -8.53
C GLN A 511 11.29 -5.09 -7.05
N TRP A 512 10.28 -5.90 -6.72
CA TRP A 512 9.96 -6.24 -5.33
C TRP A 512 10.88 -7.32 -4.79
N GLY A 513 11.34 -8.24 -5.63
CA GLY A 513 12.41 -9.17 -5.24
C GLY A 513 13.68 -8.41 -4.86
N TRP A 514 14.11 -7.42 -5.67
CA TRP A 514 15.24 -6.56 -5.31
C TRP A 514 15.02 -5.82 -3.98
N MET A 515 13.84 -5.22 -3.78
CA MET A 515 13.51 -4.52 -2.52
C MET A 515 13.56 -5.44 -1.30
N LEU A 516 13.29 -6.74 -1.43
CA LEU A 516 13.36 -7.68 -0.30
C LEU A 516 14.74 -8.26 -0.04
N THR A 517 15.64 -8.25 -1.03
CA THR A 517 16.95 -8.89 -0.91
C THR A 517 18.12 -7.92 -0.82
N THR A 518 17.88 -6.63 -1.07
CA THR A 518 18.93 -5.60 -1.03
C THR A 518 19.24 -5.15 0.40
N ASN A 519 20.53 -5.07 0.73
CA ASN A 519 20.99 -4.59 2.05
C ASN A 519 20.71 -3.09 2.29
N THR A 520 20.33 -2.37 1.23
CA THR A 520 19.85 -0.99 1.30
C THR A 520 18.50 -0.94 2.03
N SER A 521 17.67 -1.96 1.91
CA SER A 521 16.30 -2.00 2.45
C SER A 521 16.23 -2.57 3.88
N VAL A 522 15.02 -2.66 4.42
CA VAL A 522 14.72 -3.34 5.69
C VAL A 522 14.40 -4.82 5.53
N GLU A 523 14.29 -5.33 4.29
CA GLU A 523 14.10 -6.75 3.94
C GLU A 523 12.81 -7.39 4.52
N SER A 524 11.79 -6.56 4.79
CA SER A 524 10.51 -6.99 5.39
C SER A 524 9.30 -6.16 4.99
N THR A 525 9.51 -4.93 4.50
CA THR A 525 8.49 -4.02 3.95
C THR A 525 9.02 -3.39 2.65
N PHE A 526 8.18 -2.63 1.95
CA PHE A 526 8.54 -2.04 0.66
C PHE A 526 8.88 -0.56 0.73
N LEU A 527 9.97 -0.22 0.04
CA LEU A 527 10.49 1.15 -0.08
C LEU A 527 9.49 2.05 -0.79
N GLU A 528 9.50 3.31 -0.40
CA GLU A 528 8.79 4.39 -1.08
C GLU A 528 9.24 4.53 -2.54
N GLY A 529 10.54 4.46 -2.77
CA GLY A 529 11.15 4.48 -4.09
C GLY A 529 12.65 4.67 -4.00
N TYR A 530 13.32 4.59 -5.15
CA TYR A 530 14.78 4.63 -5.24
C TYR A 530 15.20 5.01 -6.66
N THR A 531 16.49 5.17 -6.88
CA THR A 531 17.05 5.54 -8.19
C THR A 531 17.37 4.32 -9.05
N SER A 532 17.60 4.50 -10.34
CA SER A 532 17.93 3.43 -11.30
C SER A 532 19.19 2.61 -10.95
N ASN A 533 20.01 3.08 -10.01
CA ASN A 533 21.17 2.35 -9.49
C ASN A 533 20.96 1.73 -8.09
N GLY A 534 19.73 1.78 -7.56
CA GLY A 534 19.37 1.25 -6.25
C GLY A 534 19.67 2.17 -5.06
N SER A 535 20.12 3.43 -5.28
CA SER A 535 20.33 4.36 -4.17
C SER A 535 19.03 5.01 -3.69
N LEU A 536 18.92 5.29 -2.39
CA LEU A 536 17.75 5.89 -1.73
C LEU A 536 17.62 7.41 -1.93
N LEU A 537 18.35 7.99 -2.90
CA LEU A 537 18.20 9.40 -3.32
C LEU A 537 16.93 9.58 -4.17
N TYR A 538 15.80 9.15 -3.62
CA TYR A 538 14.50 9.23 -4.26
C TYR A 538 14.12 10.69 -4.51
N VAL A 539 13.60 10.97 -5.70
CA VAL A 539 13.40 12.33 -6.21
C VAL A 539 11.95 12.75 -6.00
N LEU A 540 11.71 13.78 -5.18
CA LEU A 540 10.42 14.44 -5.04
C LEU A 540 10.41 15.79 -5.76
N SER A 541 9.51 15.94 -6.74
CA SER A 541 9.18 17.23 -7.32
C SER A 541 8.46 18.16 -6.32
N PHE A 542 9.21 18.93 -5.52
CA PHE A 542 8.69 20.05 -4.71
C PHE A 542 9.36 21.40 -5.02
N LEU A 543 10.07 21.51 -6.15
CA LEU A 543 10.80 22.73 -6.52
C LEU A 543 9.99 23.79 -7.30
N VAL A 544 8.70 23.56 -7.59
CA VAL A 544 7.84 24.62 -8.19
C VAL A 544 7.03 25.38 -7.13
N ALA A 545 6.91 24.86 -5.90
CA ALA A 545 6.03 25.41 -4.88
C ALA A 545 6.40 26.83 -4.37
N LEU A 546 7.58 27.40 -4.71
CA LEU A 546 8.04 28.69 -4.20
C LEU A 546 8.68 29.67 -5.20
N ASN A 547 8.61 29.42 -6.51
CA ASN A 547 8.93 30.42 -7.55
C ASN A 547 10.30 31.14 -7.41
N LEU A 548 11.35 30.39 -7.07
CA LEU A 548 12.74 30.85 -7.14
C LEU A 548 13.54 29.77 -7.89
N VAL A 549 13.84 30.01 -9.16
CA VAL A 549 15.15 29.79 -9.84
C VAL A 549 14.90 29.81 -11.35
N ASP A 550 14.94 31.03 -11.90
CA ASP A 550 15.00 31.28 -13.33
C ASP A 550 16.42 30.96 -13.86
N THR A 551 16.47 30.21 -14.98
CA THR A 551 17.55 30.12 -16.00
C THR A 551 18.54 28.92 -16.00
N LEU A 552 18.11 27.83 -16.65
CA LEU A 552 18.89 26.92 -17.55
C LEU A 552 19.95 25.94 -16.94
N PRO A 553 20.41 24.89 -17.69
CA PRO A 553 19.65 23.80 -18.33
C PRO A 553 20.20 22.39 -18.01
N TYR A 554 21.16 22.22 -17.08
CA TYR A 554 21.72 20.92 -16.68
C TYR A 554 22.31 21.03 -15.28
N ARG A 555 21.53 20.79 -14.21
CA ARG A 555 22.07 20.73 -12.85
C ARG A 555 21.40 19.65 -12.00
N TYR A 556 22.18 18.60 -11.77
CA TYR A 556 22.30 17.81 -10.54
C TYR A 556 20.98 17.43 -9.84
N ARG A 557 20.52 16.21 -10.17
CA ARG A 557 19.89 15.10 -9.41
C ARG A 557 19.58 15.26 -7.90
N GLY A 558 20.24 16.19 -7.22
CA GLY A 558 20.23 16.37 -5.78
C GLY A 558 19.37 17.51 -5.21
N TYR A 559 18.91 18.46 -6.03
CA TYR A 559 18.02 19.53 -5.51
C TYR A 559 16.54 19.20 -5.69
N ALA A 560 16.21 18.19 -6.49
CA ALA A 560 14.83 17.75 -6.74
C ALA A 560 14.44 16.49 -5.94
N GLY A 561 15.28 16.00 -5.03
CA GLY A 561 14.98 14.81 -4.22
C GLY A 561 15.39 15.05 -2.79
N TYR A 562 14.40 15.09 -1.88
CA TYR A 562 14.54 15.27 -0.43
C TYR A 562 15.84 15.97 0.01
N ASP A 563 16.21 17.10 -0.59
CA ASP A 563 17.46 17.83 -0.30
C ASP A 563 18.77 17.00 -0.26
N ASN A 564 18.90 15.91 -1.04
CA ASN A 564 19.96 14.89 -0.94
C ASN A 564 19.99 14.11 0.38
N ASP A 565 18.83 13.92 0.98
CA ASP A 565 18.63 13.16 2.20
C ASP A 565 18.09 11.77 1.87
N PRO A 566 18.96 10.75 1.71
CA PRO A 566 18.50 9.39 1.46
C PRO A 566 17.84 8.75 2.68
N THR A 567 17.98 9.35 3.88
CA THR A 567 17.35 8.85 5.12
C THR A 567 15.89 9.24 5.21
N TYR A 568 15.46 10.24 4.42
CA TYR A 568 14.07 10.67 4.42
C TYR A 568 13.15 9.66 3.74
N THR A 569 13.61 9.02 2.65
CA THR A 569 12.87 7.97 1.91
C THR A 569 12.33 6.89 2.86
N SER A 570 11.03 6.60 2.82
CA SER A 570 10.42 5.59 3.72
C SER A 570 10.76 4.18 3.27
N HIS A 571 11.00 3.26 4.20
CA HIS A 571 11.18 1.83 3.91
C HIS A 571 9.92 0.99 4.09
N SER A 572 8.87 1.61 4.61
CA SER A 572 7.52 1.06 4.60
C SER A 572 6.56 2.10 4.02
N HIS A 573 6.11 1.87 2.78
CA HIS A 573 5.21 2.77 2.05
C HIS A 573 4.10 2.01 1.34
N GLY A 574 2.86 2.37 1.62
CA GLY A 574 1.66 1.60 1.26
C GLY A 574 1.44 1.53 -0.25
N TRP A 575 1.87 2.55 -0.99
CA TRP A 575 1.76 2.58 -2.44
C TRP A 575 2.62 1.55 -3.18
N SER A 576 3.50 0.84 -2.46
CA SER A 576 4.43 -0.15 -2.99
C SER A 576 3.88 -1.56 -2.85
N THR A 577 2.62 -1.70 -2.42
CA THR A 577 2.04 -3.00 -2.05
C THR A 577 1.25 -3.65 -3.18
N GLY A 578 1.26 -3.08 -4.40
CA GLY A 578 0.52 -3.56 -5.58
C GLY A 578 0.62 -5.06 -5.90
N PRO A 579 1.75 -5.75 -5.71
CA PRO A 579 1.82 -7.19 -5.92
C PRO A 579 0.88 -8.00 -5.02
N THR A 580 0.57 -7.52 -3.82
CA THR A 580 -0.29 -8.24 -2.86
C THR A 580 -1.70 -8.45 -3.44
N PRO A 581 -2.46 -7.40 -3.81
CA PRO A 581 -3.74 -7.59 -4.48
C PRO A 581 -3.59 -8.16 -5.89
N ALA A 582 -2.52 -7.88 -6.63
CA ALA A 582 -2.33 -8.43 -7.98
C ALA A 582 -2.18 -9.95 -7.98
N LEU A 583 -1.36 -10.53 -7.09
CA LEU A 583 -1.19 -11.97 -6.95
C LEU A 583 -2.50 -12.65 -6.52
N THR A 584 -3.25 -12.07 -5.57
CA THR A 584 -4.57 -12.57 -5.19
C THR A 584 -5.59 -12.50 -6.33
N THR A 585 -5.60 -11.39 -7.08
CA THR A 585 -6.62 -11.13 -8.10
C THR A 585 -6.37 -11.89 -9.39
N TYR A 586 -5.12 -11.97 -9.84
CA TYR A 586 -4.78 -12.49 -11.17
C TYR A 586 -4.12 -13.86 -11.14
N VAL A 587 -3.19 -14.12 -10.21
CA VAL A 587 -2.53 -15.44 -10.13
C VAL A 587 -3.45 -16.45 -9.47
N LEU A 588 -3.88 -16.15 -8.25
CA LEU A 588 -4.91 -16.96 -7.57
C LEU A 588 -6.24 -16.87 -8.33
N GLY A 589 -6.54 -15.71 -8.92
CA GLY A 589 -7.69 -15.49 -9.79
C GLY A 589 -8.94 -14.99 -9.07
N LEU A 590 -8.88 -14.69 -7.76
CA LEU A 590 -10.07 -14.44 -6.94
C LEU A 590 -10.41 -12.94 -6.89
N THR A 591 -11.60 -12.59 -7.40
CA THR A 591 -12.12 -11.20 -7.42
C THR A 591 -13.55 -11.13 -6.89
N MET A 592 -13.86 -10.14 -6.05
CA MET A 592 -15.25 -9.81 -5.69
C MET A 592 -15.85 -8.90 -6.76
N THR A 593 -17.01 -9.26 -7.30
CA THR A 593 -17.66 -8.51 -8.40
C THR A 593 -18.91 -7.79 -7.96
N GLU A 594 -19.39 -8.02 -6.73
CA GLU A 594 -20.50 -7.29 -6.13
C GLU A 594 -20.28 -7.01 -4.64
N PRO A 595 -20.98 -6.00 -4.08
CA PRO A 595 -20.74 -5.51 -2.73
C PRO A 595 -20.77 -6.59 -1.64
N GLY A 596 -19.71 -6.63 -0.83
CA GLY A 596 -19.52 -7.58 0.28
C GLY A 596 -19.20 -9.01 -0.17
N GLY A 597 -19.01 -9.25 -1.47
CA GLY A 597 -18.81 -10.60 -2.03
C GLY A 597 -20.11 -11.33 -2.38
N GLN A 598 -21.21 -10.62 -2.61
CA GLN A 598 -22.47 -11.25 -3.08
C GLN A 598 -22.31 -11.99 -4.40
N ALA A 599 -21.36 -11.53 -5.22
CA ALA A 599 -20.88 -12.21 -6.40
C ALA A 599 -19.35 -12.18 -6.45
N PHE A 600 -18.77 -13.23 -7.02
CA PHE A 600 -17.32 -13.38 -7.17
C PHE A 600 -16.94 -13.96 -8.52
N ARG A 601 -15.68 -13.80 -8.91
CA ARG A 601 -15.08 -14.39 -10.12
C ARG A 601 -13.78 -15.08 -9.76
N VAL A 602 -13.54 -16.24 -10.37
CA VAL A 602 -12.30 -17.01 -10.26
C VAL A 602 -11.70 -17.18 -11.65
N GLU A 603 -10.69 -16.38 -12.00
CA GLU A 603 -10.04 -16.38 -13.32
C GLU A 603 -8.51 -16.46 -13.17
N PRO A 604 -7.94 -17.65 -12.92
CA PRO A 604 -6.51 -17.82 -12.70
C PRO A 604 -5.69 -17.55 -13.96
N GLN A 605 -4.62 -16.75 -13.83
CA GLN A 605 -3.56 -16.59 -14.82
C GLN A 605 -2.32 -17.32 -14.32
N THR A 606 -2.12 -18.57 -14.77
CA THR A 606 -1.09 -19.47 -14.20
C THR A 606 0.34 -18.98 -14.41
N ALA A 607 0.62 -18.27 -15.52
CA ALA A 607 1.93 -17.66 -15.80
C ALA A 607 3.13 -18.61 -15.65
N GLY A 608 2.93 -19.90 -15.96
CA GLY A 608 3.95 -20.95 -15.83
C GLY A 608 4.15 -21.49 -14.42
N LEU A 609 3.41 -21.00 -13.42
CA LEU A 609 3.41 -21.54 -12.06
C LEU A 609 2.63 -22.88 -12.02
N PRO A 610 3.11 -23.87 -11.24
CA PRO A 610 2.50 -25.19 -11.19
C PRO A 610 1.22 -25.20 -10.36
N GLU A 611 1.14 -24.37 -9.32
CA GLU A 611 0.03 -24.31 -8.39
C GLU A 611 -0.04 -22.94 -7.70
N ALA A 612 -1.22 -22.60 -7.19
CA ALA A 612 -1.38 -21.53 -6.21
C ALA A 612 -2.57 -21.83 -5.29
N GLU A 613 -2.48 -21.37 -4.05
CA GLU A 613 -3.53 -21.46 -3.03
C GLU A 613 -3.61 -20.15 -2.25
N GLY A 614 -4.82 -19.75 -1.86
CA GLY A 614 -5.03 -18.52 -1.12
C GLY A 614 -6.50 -18.20 -0.93
N GLY A 615 -6.75 -17.06 -0.32
CA GLY A 615 -8.09 -16.58 -0.07
C GLY A 615 -8.11 -15.45 0.93
N PHE A 616 -9.30 -14.90 1.16
CA PHE A 616 -9.53 -13.87 2.16
C PHE A 616 -10.98 -13.88 2.65
N GLU A 617 -11.19 -13.35 3.85
CA GLU A 617 -12.51 -13.13 4.41
C GLU A 617 -13.15 -11.85 3.88
N THR A 618 -14.45 -11.90 3.59
CA THR A 618 -15.30 -10.70 3.45
C THR A 618 -16.33 -10.67 4.59
N PRO A 619 -17.14 -9.60 4.71
CA PRO A 619 -18.23 -9.60 5.69
C PRO A 619 -19.20 -10.78 5.54
N LEU A 620 -19.32 -11.43 4.38
CA LEU A 620 -20.15 -12.62 4.17
C LEU A 620 -19.51 -13.93 4.63
N GLY A 621 -18.19 -13.95 4.83
CA GLY A 621 -17.41 -15.11 5.26
C GLY A 621 -16.21 -15.37 4.35
N TRP A 622 -15.65 -16.58 4.47
CA TRP A 622 -14.43 -16.98 3.79
C TRP A 622 -14.62 -17.25 2.29
N PHE A 623 -13.72 -16.69 1.46
CA PHE A 623 -13.55 -17.04 0.04
C PHE A 623 -12.14 -17.62 -0.15
N GLY A 624 -12.04 -18.85 -0.62
CA GLY A 624 -10.78 -19.55 -0.83
C GLY A 624 -10.71 -20.19 -2.21
N VAL A 625 -9.51 -20.18 -2.78
CA VAL A 625 -9.20 -20.79 -4.08
C VAL A 625 -7.90 -21.59 -3.94
N SER A 626 -7.83 -22.75 -4.58
CA SER A 626 -6.57 -23.43 -4.85
C SER A 626 -6.63 -24.02 -6.24
N TRP A 627 -5.56 -23.98 -6.99
CA TRP A 627 -5.49 -24.67 -8.27
C TRP A 627 -4.13 -25.31 -8.50
N ALA A 628 -4.11 -26.36 -9.31
CA ALA A 628 -2.91 -27.05 -9.76
C ALA A 628 -3.03 -27.41 -11.24
N VAL A 629 -1.92 -27.22 -11.97
CA VAL A 629 -1.77 -27.67 -13.36
C VAL A 629 -1.36 -29.15 -13.33
N GLY A 630 -1.99 -29.98 -14.16
CA GLY A 630 -1.67 -31.41 -14.24
C GLY A 630 -0.25 -31.67 -14.73
N ASP A 631 0.34 -32.82 -14.34
CA ASP A 631 1.71 -33.22 -14.68
C ASP A 631 2.03 -33.22 -16.19
N ASP A 632 1.00 -33.36 -17.04
CA ASP A 632 1.11 -33.35 -18.50
C ASP A 632 0.94 -31.94 -19.12
N GLY A 633 0.71 -30.92 -18.29
CA GLY A 633 0.44 -29.54 -18.68
C GLY A 633 -0.92 -29.34 -19.36
N ALA A 634 -1.76 -30.38 -19.44
CA ALA A 634 -3.04 -30.35 -20.14
C ALA A 634 -4.24 -30.40 -19.19
N GLY A 635 -4.08 -31.02 -18.01
CA GLY A 635 -5.10 -31.00 -16.95
C GLY A 635 -5.06 -29.71 -16.11
N PHE A 636 -6.20 -29.35 -15.52
CA PHE A 636 -6.30 -28.27 -14.55
C PHE A 636 -7.32 -28.64 -13.47
N GLU A 637 -6.94 -28.55 -12.20
CA GLU A 637 -7.84 -28.74 -11.06
C GLU A 637 -7.95 -27.44 -10.27
N LEU A 638 -9.18 -27.05 -9.95
CA LEU A 638 -9.53 -25.83 -9.24
C LEU A 638 -10.50 -26.16 -8.11
N ASN A 639 -10.11 -25.86 -6.88
CA ASN A 639 -10.99 -25.89 -5.72
C ASN A 639 -11.43 -24.46 -5.40
N VAL A 640 -12.73 -24.26 -5.19
CA VAL A 640 -13.31 -22.98 -4.79
C VAL A 640 -14.16 -23.20 -3.56
N THR A 641 -13.98 -22.37 -2.54
CA THR A 641 -14.86 -22.29 -1.37
C THR A 641 -15.38 -20.87 -1.24
N ALA A 642 -16.70 -20.71 -1.15
CA ALA A 642 -17.36 -19.42 -0.93
C ALA A 642 -18.58 -19.59 0.00
N PRO A 643 -19.05 -18.53 0.68
CA PRO A 643 -20.21 -18.61 1.56
C PRO A 643 -21.49 -19.02 0.81
N GLU A 644 -22.34 -19.84 1.44
CA GLU A 644 -23.64 -20.21 0.86
C GLU A 644 -24.49 -18.98 0.52
N GLY A 645 -25.20 -19.03 -0.61
CA GLY A 645 -26.06 -17.94 -1.08
C GLY A 645 -25.33 -16.85 -1.89
N THR A 646 -24.01 -16.94 -2.02
CA THR A 646 -23.24 -16.18 -3.02
C THR A 646 -23.35 -16.83 -4.40
N ARG A 647 -22.94 -16.11 -5.44
CA ARG A 647 -22.85 -16.61 -6.82
C ARG A 647 -21.47 -16.31 -7.41
N GLY A 648 -20.95 -17.17 -8.25
CA GLY A 648 -19.69 -16.88 -8.90
C GLY A 648 -19.52 -17.50 -10.27
N VAL A 649 -18.52 -17.02 -10.97
CA VAL A 649 -18.13 -17.51 -12.29
C VAL A 649 -16.66 -17.90 -12.23
N ALA A 650 -16.35 -19.15 -12.58
CA ALA A 650 -14.98 -19.60 -12.81
C ALA A 650 -14.67 -19.54 -14.31
N VAL A 651 -13.50 -18.99 -14.65
CA VAL A 651 -12.98 -18.92 -16.03
C VAL A 651 -11.69 -19.72 -16.09
N LEU A 652 -11.76 -20.83 -16.79
CA LEU A 652 -10.70 -21.83 -16.81
C LEU A 652 -9.55 -21.37 -17.72
N PRO A 653 -8.28 -21.58 -17.33
CA PRO A 653 -7.13 -21.14 -18.13
C PRO A 653 -6.90 -22.02 -19.37
N VAL A 654 -7.45 -23.24 -19.37
CA VAL A 654 -7.28 -24.25 -20.43
C VAL A 654 -8.62 -24.73 -20.99
N ASP A 655 -8.62 -25.18 -22.25
CA ASP A 655 -9.77 -25.83 -22.88
C ASP A 655 -9.79 -27.33 -22.57
N GLY A 656 -10.99 -27.93 -22.48
CA GLY A 656 -11.13 -29.37 -22.29
C GLY A 656 -12.53 -29.79 -21.84
N ASP A 657 -12.67 -31.07 -21.50
CA ASP A 657 -13.88 -31.60 -20.88
C ASP A 657 -13.91 -31.17 -19.40
N VAL A 658 -14.98 -30.47 -19.01
CA VAL A 658 -15.13 -29.86 -17.69
C VAL A 658 -16.08 -30.66 -16.81
N THR A 659 -15.64 -30.95 -15.58
CA THR A 659 -16.49 -31.48 -14.51
C THR A 659 -16.55 -30.52 -13.34
N VAL A 660 -17.72 -30.46 -12.68
CA VAL A 660 -17.91 -29.79 -11.39
C VAL A 660 -18.41 -30.84 -10.42
N ASP A 661 -17.69 -31.05 -9.32
CA ASP A 661 -17.98 -32.07 -8.30
C ASP A 661 -18.13 -33.49 -8.89
N GLY A 662 -17.37 -33.77 -9.95
CA GLY A 662 -17.37 -35.05 -10.68
C GLY A 662 -18.48 -35.20 -11.72
N GLU A 663 -19.35 -34.21 -11.91
CA GLU A 663 -20.40 -34.23 -12.93
C GLU A 663 -20.00 -33.39 -14.14
N MET A 664 -20.18 -33.94 -15.36
CA MET A 664 -19.91 -33.22 -16.61
C MET A 664 -20.83 -32.00 -16.74
N VAL A 665 -20.24 -30.83 -17.00
CA VAL A 665 -20.98 -29.58 -17.23
C VAL A 665 -20.66 -29.01 -18.60
N SER A 666 -21.64 -28.31 -19.20
CA SER A 666 -21.39 -27.52 -20.40
C SER A 666 -20.83 -26.16 -20.01
N ALA A 667 -19.56 -25.90 -20.31
CA ALA A 667 -18.97 -24.56 -20.21
C ALA A 667 -19.44 -23.68 -21.39
N VAL A 668 -19.64 -22.39 -21.14
CA VAL A 668 -19.86 -21.40 -22.21
C VAL A 668 -18.50 -20.77 -22.53
N GLY A 669 -17.85 -21.26 -23.58
CA GLY A 669 -16.42 -20.98 -23.77
C GLY A 669 -15.61 -21.64 -22.65
N ARG A 670 -14.93 -20.83 -21.83
CA ARG A 670 -14.17 -21.29 -20.65
C ARG A 670 -14.88 -20.98 -19.32
N GLU A 671 -16.09 -20.45 -19.36
CA GLU A 671 -16.83 -20.01 -18.17
C GLU A 671 -17.74 -21.11 -17.59
N VAL A 672 -17.73 -21.21 -16.27
CA VAL A 672 -18.52 -22.14 -15.46
C VAL A 672 -19.18 -21.37 -14.31
N GLU A 673 -20.50 -21.45 -14.20
CA GLU A 673 -21.25 -20.88 -13.09
C GLU A 673 -21.08 -21.74 -11.82
N LEU A 674 -20.80 -21.09 -10.69
CA LEU A 674 -20.64 -21.70 -9.38
C LEU A 674 -21.62 -21.06 -8.39
N ALA A 675 -22.29 -21.89 -7.60
CA ALA A 675 -23.01 -21.40 -6.43
C ALA A 675 -22.02 -21.20 -5.26
N GLY A 676 -22.44 -20.48 -4.22
CA GLY A 676 -21.76 -20.51 -2.93
C GLY A 676 -21.75 -21.93 -2.36
N GLY A 677 -20.60 -22.35 -1.81
CA GLY A 677 -20.31 -23.71 -1.39
C GLY A 677 -18.85 -24.07 -1.62
N THR A 678 -18.52 -25.35 -1.47
CA THR A 678 -17.21 -25.90 -1.85
C THR A 678 -17.37 -26.71 -3.12
N HIS A 679 -16.60 -26.37 -4.15
CA HIS A 679 -16.66 -26.98 -5.46
C HIS A 679 -15.27 -27.38 -5.94
N VAL A 680 -15.19 -28.54 -6.59
CA VAL A 680 -14.01 -29.00 -7.34
C VAL A 680 -14.33 -28.93 -8.82
N VAL A 681 -13.60 -28.11 -9.56
CA VAL A 681 -13.69 -27.99 -11.01
C VAL A 681 -12.46 -28.64 -11.62
N SER A 682 -12.65 -29.63 -12.47
CA SER A 682 -11.55 -30.31 -13.16
C SER A 682 -11.72 -30.21 -14.66
N VAL A 683 -10.62 -29.88 -15.34
CA VAL A 683 -10.50 -29.89 -16.79
C VAL A 683 -9.59 -31.04 -17.20
N SER A 684 -10.09 -31.89 -18.08
CA SER A 684 -9.34 -33.00 -18.66
C SER A 684 -9.20 -32.83 -20.17
N SER A 685 -8.10 -33.32 -20.72
CA SER A 685 -7.91 -33.34 -22.17
C SER A 685 -8.97 -34.22 -22.84
N ALA A 686 -9.60 -33.68 -23.88
CA ALA A 686 -10.64 -34.34 -24.66
C ALA A 686 -10.14 -35.52 -25.50
#